data_AF-A0A918IEF4-F1
#
_entry.id   AF-A0A918IEF4-F1
#
_cell.length_a   1.000
_cell.length_b   1.000
_cell.length_c   1.000
_cell.angle_alpha   90.00
_cell.angle_beta   90.00
_cell.angle_gamma   90.00
#
_symmetry.space_group_name_H-M   'P 1'
#
loop_
_entity.id
_entity.type
_entity.pdbx_description
1 polymer ?
#
loop_
_entity_poly.entity_id
_entity_poly.type
_entity_poly.pdbx_seq_one_letter_code
_entity_poly.pdbx_strand_id
1 'polypeptide(L)'
;MTDSTIIYTYTDEAPALATHSFLPVIQAYASQAGVPVTTRDISLAGRIIAVFPEYLNEDQRIPDALSELGELAKTPAANIIKLPNISASIPQLKAAVAELQGKGYALPDYPDDPKTDEEREIRARYDKVKGSAVNPVLREGNSDRRAPASVKNYAKTHPHRMGAWTSESRTNVATMGENDFRSTEKSVVIAEDGALRIELVAADGTTTVLKESVPVRKDEVVDASVMRVAELEGFLAAQVARAKQEGVLFSVHLKATMMKVSDPIIFGHVVRAFFPKTFAKYGETLKAAGLTPNDGLGGILKGLENLPEGAEIKASFDAEIAEGPALAMVDSDKGITNLHVPSDVIIDASMPAMIRTSGHMWGPDGQEADTLAVVPDSSYAGVYQAVIEDCRANGAFDPSTMGSVPNVGLMAQKAEEYGSHDKTFEVATAGTVRLVDATGNVLIEQPVAAGDIFRACQTKDAPIRDWVKLAVTRARATGDPAVFWLDEGRAHDANLIAKVKQYLPEHDTEGLDIRILSPVEATKLSVERIRRGENTISVTGNVLRDYLTDLFPILELGTSAKMLSVVPLMAGGGLFETGAGGSAPKHVQQLVKENYLRWDSLGEFFALVPSFEQYATATGNARAKVLADTLDRATATFLNEDKSPTRRVGGIDNRGSHFFLSLYWAQELARQTDDADLAKAFAPLAETLAANEQKIVDELIAVQGKPADIGGYYQVDKAKADAVMRPSATWNEVLASLS
;
A
#
# COMPACT_ATOMS: atom_id res chain seq x y z
N MET A 1 32.84 3.97 -14.56
CA MET A 1 31.56 3.30 -14.86
C MET A 1 31.10 2.65 -13.58
N THR A 2 29.92 3.00 -13.10
CA THR A 2 29.28 2.34 -11.96
C THR A 2 28.89 0.92 -12.40
N ASP A 3 29.42 -0.11 -11.74
CA ASP A 3 28.91 -1.48 -11.88
C ASP A 3 27.50 -1.52 -11.26
N SER A 4 26.48 -1.15 -12.04
CA SER A 4 25.09 -1.26 -11.64
C SER A 4 24.54 -2.61 -12.11
N THR A 5 23.67 -3.21 -11.30
CA THR A 5 22.95 -4.45 -11.60
C THR A 5 21.50 -4.27 -11.21
N ILE A 6 20.57 -4.69 -12.06
CA ILE A 6 19.15 -4.72 -11.71
C ILE A 6 18.94 -5.89 -10.74
N ILE A 7 18.46 -5.59 -9.55
CA ILE A 7 18.09 -6.59 -8.55
C ILE A 7 16.59 -6.86 -8.66
N TYR A 8 16.23 -8.08 -9.03
CA TYR A 8 14.85 -8.53 -9.12
C TYR A 8 14.49 -9.35 -7.88
N THR A 9 13.57 -8.87 -7.05
CA THR A 9 13.27 -9.56 -5.78
C THR A 9 12.51 -10.86 -6.02
N TYR A 10 13.01 -11.96 -5.46
CA TYR A 10 12.24 -13.20 -5.31
C TYR A 10 11.40 -13.09 -4.04
N THR A 11 10.10 -13.38 -4.14
CA THR A 11 9.11 -13.06 -3.11
C THR A 11 8.26 -14.29 -2.77
N ASP A 12 6.94 -14.15 -2.68
CA ASP A 12 6.04 -15.18 -2.17
C ASP A 12 4.89 -15.43 -3.15
N GLU A 13 4.26 -16.60 -3.04
CA GLU A 13 2.95 -16.90 -3.65
C GLU A 13 2.88 -16.58 -5.17
N ALA A 14 1.90 -15.79 -5.60
CA ALA A 14 1.64 -15.54 -7.02
C ALA A 14 2.78 -14.79 -7.75
N PRO A 15 3.34 -13.68 -7.23
CA PRO A 15 4.48 -13.01 -7.88
C PRO A 15 5.75 -13.87 -7.89
N ALA A 16 5.99 -14.72 -6.88
CA ALA A 16 7.10 -15.68 -6.92
C ALA A 16 6.93 -16.66 -8.10
N LEU A 17 5.74 -17.22 -8.27
CA LEU A 17 5.43 -18.11 -9.39
C LEU A 17 5.54 -17.39 -10.74
N ALA A 18 5.01 -16.17 -10.87
CA ALA A 18 5.17 -15.37 -12.08
C ALA A 18 6.65 -15.10 -12.42
N THR A 19 7.49 -14.87 -11.40
CA THR A 19 8.94 -14.69 -11.55
C THR A 19 9.60 -15.89 -12.23
N HIS A 20 9.19 -17.13 -11.90
CA HIS A 20 9.72 -18.34 -12.56
C HIS A 20 9.42 -18.38 -14.08
N SER A 21 8.37 -17.71 -14.53
CA SER A 21 8.03 -17.59 -15.96
C SER A 21 8.72 -16.40 -16.62
N PHE A 22 8.70 -15.22 -15.98
CA PHE A 22 9.08 -13.96 -16.63
C PHE A 22 10.55 -13.59 -16.48
N LEU A 23 11.20 -13.92 -15.36
CA LEU A 23 12.61 -13.58 -15.13
C LEU A 23 13.55 -14.11 -16.24
N PRO A 24 13.39 -15.33 -16.78
CA PRO A 24 14.19 -15.79 -17.91
C PRO A 24 14.04 -14.92 -19.17
N VAL A 25 12.84 -14.37 -19.43
CA VAL A 25 12.61 -13.44 -20.54
C VAL A 25 13.38 -12.14 -20.29
N ILE A 26 13.24 -11.57 -19.09
CA ILE A 26 13.93 -10.33 -18.71
C ILE A 26 15.45 -10.51 -18.87
N GLN A 27 16.01 -11.59 -18.33
CA GLN A 27 17.44 -11.87 -18.38
C GLN A 27 17.95 -12.03 -19.82
N ALA A 28 17.23 -12.77 -20.67
CA ALA A 28 17.58 -12.97 -22.06
C ALA A 28 17.54 -11.67 -22.89
N TYR A 29 16.57 -10.78 -22.60
CA TYR A 29 16.44 -9.52 -23.34
C TYR A 29 17.46 -8.48 -22.84
N ALA A 30 17.65 -8.40 -21.52
CA ALA A 30 18.58 -7.47 -20.88
C ALA A 30 20.06 -7.78 -21.22
N SER A 31 20.41 -9.06 -21.40
CA SER A 31 21.79 -9.46 -21.75
C SER A 31 22.25 -8.90 -23.11
N GLN A 32 21.33 -8.78 -24.08
CA GLN A 32 21.62 -8.19 -25.39
C GLN A 32 21.99 -6.70 -25.32
N ALA A 33 21.57 -6.03 -24.25
CA ALA A 33 21.95 -4.65 -23.94
C ALA A 33 23.11 -4.55 -22.93
N GLY A 34 23.69 -5.66 -22.48
CA GLY A 34 24.72 -5.68 -21.45
C GLY A 34 24.22 -5.24 -20.07
N VAL A 35 22.94 -5.47 -19.78
CA VAL A 35 22.32 -5.11 -18.49
C VAL A 35 22.22 -6.37 -17.61
N PRO A 36 23.01 -6.48 -16.53
CA PRO A 36 22.95 -7.64 -15.64
C PRO A 36 21.70 -7.58 -14.75
N VAL A 37 21.01 -8.71 -14.63
CA VAL A 37 19.80 -8.88 -13.80
C VAL A 37 19.99 -10.08 -12.86
N THR A 38 19.99 -9.84 -11.55
CA THR A 38 20.18 -10.89 -10.53
C THR A 38 19.06 -10.87 -9.49
N THR A 39 18.87 -11.97 -8.77
CA THR A 39 17.81 -12.07 -7.76
C THR A 39 18.32 -11.86 -6.34
N ARG A 40 17.43 -11.40 -5.46
CA ARG A 40 17.59 -11.45 -4.00
C ARG A 40 16.32 -12.02 -3.37
N ASP A 41 16.47 -13.04 -2.52
CA ASP A 41 15.37 -13.74 -1.89
C ASP A 41 14.90 -13.02 -0.63
N ILE A 42 13.72 -12.41 -0.71
CA ILE A 42 13.05 -11.75 0.41
C ILE A 42 11.71 -12.43 0.75
N SER A 43 11.51 -13.67 0.29
CA SER A 43 10.37 -14.50 0.67
C SER A 43 10.26 -14.63 2.19
N LEU A 44 9.07 -14.96 2.70
CA LEU A 44 8.87 -15.27 4.11
C LEU A 44 9.77 -16.42 4.54
N ALA A 45 9.86 -17.48 3.74
CA ALA A 45 10.71 -18.63 4.03
C ALA A 45 12.19 -18.22 4.08
N GLY A 46 12.70 -17.50 3.08
CA GLY A 46 14.08 -17.03 3.03
C GLY A 46 14.43 -16.14 4.23
N ARG A 47 13.55 -15.20 4.61
CA ARG A 47 13.77 -14.34 5.77
C ARG A 47 13.74 -15.09 7.11
N ILE A 48 12.95 -16.17 7.23
CA ILE A 48 12.99 -17.04 8.42
C ILE A 48 14.34 -17.78 8.48
N ILE A 49 14.77 -18.38 7.37
CA ILE A 49 16.03 -19.13 7.29
C ILE A 49 17.22 -18.22 7.66
N ALA A 50 17.24 -16.99 7.14
CA ALA A 50 18.34 -16.04 7.35
C ALA A 50 18.54 -15.61 8.81
N VAL A 51 17.51 -15.62 9.66
CA VAL A 51 17.59 -15.14 11.06
C VAL A 51 17.89 -16.24 12.09
N PHE A 52 17.98 -17.50 11.65
CA PHE A 52 18.32 -18.66 12.50
C PHE A 52 19.46 -19.54 11.93
N PRO A 53 20.59 -18.96 11.45
CA PRO A 53 21.64 -19.75 10.80
C PRO A 53 22.24 -20.83 11.72
N GLU A 54 22.22 -20.64 13.04
CA GLU A 54 22.73 -21.58 14.02
C GLU A 54 21.89 -22.85 14.18
N TYR A 55 20.61 -22.82 13.75
CA TYR A 55 19.71 -23.98 13.73
C TYR A 55 19.83 -24.79 12.44
N LEU A 56 20.70 -24.39 11.51
CA LEU A 56 20.77 -24.90 10.15
C LEU A 56 22.12 -25.53 9.82
N ASN A 57 22.06 -26.55 8.96
CA ASN A 57 23.25 -27.10 8.30
C ASN A 57 23.85 -26.07 7.33
N GLU A 58 25.15 -26.18 7.03
CA GLU A 58 25.84 -25.21 6.18
C GLU A 58 25.23 -25.06 4.78
N ASP A 59 24.70 -26.13 4.22
CA ASP A 59 24.03 -26.17 2.91
C ASP A 59 22.59 -25.62 2.93
N GLN A 60 21.99 -25.47 4.11
CA GLN A 60 20.67 -24.88 4.31
C GLN A 60 20.72 -23.37 4.58
N ARG A 61 21.89 -22.85 4.97
CA ARG A 61 22.07 -21.43 5.28
C ARG A 61 22.00 -20.60 4.02
N ILE A 62 21.27 -19.49 4.08
CA ILE A 62 21.24 -18.49 3.03
C ILE A 62 21.65 -17.12 3.59
N PRO A 63 22.18 -16.21 2.75
CA PRO A 63 22.49 -14.85 3.18
C PRO A 63 21.24 -14.09 3.63
N ASP A 64 21.41 -13.11 4.53
CA ASP A 64 20.35 -12.15 4.84
C ASP A 64 20.23 -11.11 3.72
N ALA A 65 19.54 -11.52 2.66
CA ALA A 65 19.32 -10.70 1.47
C ALA A 65 18.52 -9.42 1.76
N LEU A 66 17.68 -9.40 2.80
CA LEU A 66 16.94 -8.19 3.17
C LEU A 66 17.89 -7.13 3.75
N SER A 67 18.81 -7.56 4.63
CA SER A 67 19.86 -6.68 5.14
C SER A 67 20.80 -6.21 4.03
N GLU A 68 21.21 -7.10 3.12
CA GLU A 68 22.02 -6.71 1.94
C GLU A 68 21.33 -5.65 1.08
N LEU A 69 20.03 -5.82 0.81
CA LEU A 69 19.25 -4.87 0.03
C LEU A 69 19.07 -3.53 0.77
N GLY A 70 18.95 -3.55 2.09
CA GLY A 70 18.89 -2.34 2.91
C GLY A 70 20.18 -1.52 2.84
N GLU A 71 21.34 -2.17 2.80
CA GLU A 71 22.62 -1.50 2.57
C GLU A 71 22.76 -1.03 1.12
N LEU A 72 22.37 -1.85 0.14
CA LEU A 72 22.36 -1.46 -1.27
C LEU A 72 21.51 -0.20 -1.49
N ALA A 73 20.32 -0.12 -0.88
CA ALA A 73 19.39 1.00 -1.01
C ALA A 73 19.97 2.35 -0.53
N LYS A 74 21.05 2.32 0.25
CA LYS A 74 21.81 3.50 0.71
C LYS A 74 22.97 3.85 -0.22
N THR A 75 23.04 3.27 -1.42
CA THR A 75 24.10 3.53 -2.40
C THR A 75 23.53 4.06 -3.72
N PRO A 76 24.31 4.84 -4.50
CA PRO A 76 23.91 5.27 -5.85
C PRO A 76 23.74 4.12 -6.86
N ALA A 77 24.32 2.95 -6.59
CA ALA A 77 24.31 1.81 -7.50
C ALA A 77 22.99 1.03 -7.50
N ALA A 78 22.12 1.26 -6.51
CA ALA A 78 20.87 0.55 -6.34
C ALA A 78 19.93 0.72 -7.53
N ASN A 79 19.49 -0.41 -8.08
CA ASN A 79 18.41 -0.51 -9.04
C ASN A 79 17.61 -1.76 -8.68
N ILE A 80 16.54 -1.59 -7.89
CA ILE A 80 15.83 -2.70 -7.25
C ILE A 80 14.40 -2.76 -7.81
N ILE A 81 14.04 -3.84 -8.47
CA ILE A 81 12.64 -4.15 -8.83
C ILE A 81 12.03 -4.98 -7.73
N LYS A 82 11.04 -4.42 -7.04
CA LYS A 82 10.39 -4.98 -5.86
C LYS A 82 9.00 -5.49 -6.18
N LEU A 83 8.82 -6.80 -6.06
CA LEU A 83 7.53 -7.49 -6.23
C LEU A 83 6.76 -7.53 -4.90
N PRO A 84 5.43 -7.65 -4.91
CA PRO A 84 4.64 -7.87 -3.69
C PRO A 84 5.14 -9.09 -2.91
N ASN A 85 5.18 -8.97 -1.58
CA ASN A 85 5.64 -10.03 -0.68
C ASN A 85 4.70 -10.16 0.52
N ILE A 86 4.79 -11.28 1.23
CA ILE A 86 3.99 -11.50 2.44
C ILE A 86 4.47 -10.60 3.58
N SER A 87 3.56 -9.78 4.11
CA SER A 87 3.67 -9.19 5.43
C SER A 87 3.03 -10.13 6.46
N ALA A 88 3.81 -11.04 7.04
CA ALA A 88 3.26 -12.25 7.65
C ALA A 88 2.42 -11.97 8.90
N SER A 89 1.21 -12.53 8.93
CA SER A 89 0.46 -12.75 10.17
C SER A 89 1.10 -13.89 10.98
N ILE A 90 0.75 -13.99 12.27
CA ILE A 90 1.22 -15.11 13.11
C ILE A 90 0.85 -16.49 12.51
N PRO A 91 -0.39 -16.73 12.01
CA PRO A 91 -0.72 -17.99 11.37
C PRO A 91 0.14 -18.31 10.14
N GLN A 92 0.41 -17.32 9.28
CA GLN A 92 1.28 -17.52 8.11
C GLN A 92 2.72 -17.82 8.51
N LEU A 93 3.24 -17.12 9.54
CA LEU A 93 4.56 -17.39 10.08
C LEU A 93 4.67 -18.84 10.58
N LYS A 94 3.73 -19.28 11.40
CA LYS A 94 3.71 -20.66 11.92
C LYS A 94 3.60 -21.70 10.81
N ALA A 95 2.78 -21.44 9.80
CA ALA A 95 2.64 -22.33 8.65
C ALA A 95 3.94 -22.43 7.83
N ALA A 96 4.65 -21.31 7.63
CA ALA A 96 5.94 -21.30 6.96
C ALA A 96 7.02 -22.04 7.77
N VAL A 97 7.07 -21.83 9.09
CA VAL A 97 7.98 -22.58 9.98
C VAL A 97 7.70 -24.07 9.92
N ALA A 98 6.43 -24.49 10.00
CA ALA A 98 6.04 -25.90 9.92
C ALA A 98 6.40 -26.53 8.56
N GLU A 99 6.23 -25.79 7.45
CA GLU A 99 6.65 -26.26 6.12
C GLU A 99 8.17 -26.46 6.06
N LEU A 100 8.95 -25.50 6.55
CA LEU A 100 10.41 -25.57 6.59
C LEU A 100 10.90 -26.73 7.47
N GLN A 101 10.30 -26.92 8.65
CA GLN A 101 10.56 -28.09 9.51
C GLN A 101 10.27 -29.41 8.78
N GLY A 102 9.14 -29.48 8.05
CA GLY A 102 8.80 -30.62 7.20
C GLY A 102 9.81 -30.88 6.07
N LYS A 103 10.61 -29.88 5.69
CA LYS A 103 11.70 -29.96 4.71
C LYS A 103 13.08 -30.17 5.35
N GLY A 104 13.15 -30.40 6.67
CA GLY A 104 14.38 -30.72 7.39
C GLY A 104 15.15 -29.51 7.92
N TYR A 105 14.56 -28.32 7.94
CA TYR A 105 15.15 -27.16 8.63
C TYR A 105 14.82 -27.25 10.13
N ALA A 106 15.81 -27.40 11.00
CA ALA A 106 15.60 -27.60 12.44
C ALA A 106 15.28 -26.29 13.20
N LEU A 107 14.39 -25.46 12.62
CA LEU A 107 14.01 -24.15 13.15
C LEU A 107 13.17 -24.28 14.43
N PRO A 108 13.33 -23.37 15.41
CA PRO A 108 12.50 -23.35 16.61
C PRO A 108 11.07 -22.90 16.28
N ASP A 109 10.10 -23.38 17.07
CA ASP A 109 8.70 -22.94 16.98
C ASP A 109 8.53 -21.47 17.39
N TYR A 110 7.44 -20.82 16.95
CA TYR A 110 7.07 -19.49 17.42
C TYR A 110 6.41 -19.55 18.81
N PRO A 111 6.98 -18.96 19.88
CA PRO A 111 6.41 -19.03 21.22
C PRO A 111 5.35 -17.93 21.44
N ASP A 112 4.09 -18.36 21.57
CA ASP A 112 2.94 -17.45 21.78
C ASP A 112 2.99 -16.70 23.12
N ASP A 113 3.50 -17.36 24.16
CA ASP A 113 3.58 -16.84 25.54
C ASP A 113 4.93 -17.24 26.17
N PRO A 114 6.03 -16.53 25.82
CA PRO A 114 7.38 -16.92 26.17
C PRO A 114 7.60 -16.83 27.69
N LYS A 115 8.03 -17.95 28.27
CA LYS A 115 8.33 -18.14 29.70
C LYS A 115 9.83 -18.12 30.00
N THR A 116 10.67 -18.42 29.02
CA THR A 116 12.13 -18.43 29.17
C THR A 116 12.80 -17.29 28.40
N ASP A 117 14.05 -16.98 28.74
CA ASP A 117 14.84 -15.97 28.00
C ASP A 117 15.10 -16.40 26.56
N GLU A 118 15.30 -17.70 26.33
CA GLU A 118 15.43 -18.29 24.99
C GLU A 118 14.15 -18.09 24.16
N GLU A 119 12.97 -18.36 24.73
CA GLU A 119 11.70 -18.14 24.03
C GLU A 119 11.46 -16.65 23.74
N ARG A 120 11.85 -15.75 24.65
CA ARG A 120 11.77 -14.30 24.41
C ARG A 120 12.69 -13.86 23.27
N GLU A 121 13.89 -14.42 23.20
CA GLU A 121 14.87 -14.16 22.16
C GLU A 121 14.40 -14.67 20.79
N ILE A 122 13.92 -15.92 20.71
CA ILE A 122 13.34 -16.52 19.51
C ILE A 122 12.14 -15.71 19.03
N ARG A 123 11.24 -15.34 19.94
CA ARG A 123 10.10 -14.47 19.60
C ARG A 123 10.56 -13.14 19.04
N ALA A 124 11.53 -12.49 19.67
CA ALA A 124 12.03 -11.19 19.22
C ALA A 124 12.62 -11.27 17.80
N ARG A 125 13.28 -12.38 17.44
CA ARG A 125 13.76 -12.61 16.07
C ARG A 125 12.62 -12.82 15.07
N TYR A 126 11.66 -13.68 15.38
CA TYR A 126 10.47 -13.85 14.55
C TYR A 126 9.63 -12.58 14.41
N ASP A 127 9.57 -11.76 15.46
CA ASP A 127 8.84 -10.50 15.48
C ASP A 127 9.46 -9.46 14.52
N LYS A 128 10.75 -9.60 14.17
CA LYS A 128 11.41 -8.82 13.10
C LYS A 128 11.06 -9.32 11.69
N VAL A 129 10.63 -10.58 11.56
CA VAL A 129 10.26 -11.21 10.27
C VAL A 129 8.77 -11.01 9.95
N LYS A 130 7.89 -11.05 10.96
CA LYS A 130 6.44 -10.90 10.75
C LYS A 130 6.02 -9.44 10.49
N GLY A 131 4.83 -9.27 9.92
CA GLY A 131 4.31 -7.96 9.52
C GLY A 131 5.09 -7.35 8.35
N SER A 132 4.99 -6.03 8.19
CA SER A 132 5.64 -5.29 7.10
C SER A 132 7.13 -5.08 7.39
N ALA A 133 7.92 -6.15 7.30
CA ALA A 133 9.35 -6.14 7.59
C ALA A 133 10.21 -5.61 6.43
N VAL A 134 9.77 -5.81 5.18
CA VAL A 134 10.57 -5.50 3.98
C VAL A 134 10.51 -4.01 3.62
N ASN A 135 9.31 -3.44 3.51
CA ASN A 135 9.14 -2.06 3.02
C ASN A 135 9.91 -1.02 3.85
N PRO A 136 9.97 -1.09 5.20
CA PRO A 136 10.77 -0.19 6.00
C PRO A 136 12.27 -0.19 5.71
N VAL A 137 12.80 -1.31 5.19
CA VAL A 137 14.23 -1.47 4.89
C VAL A 137 14.56 -0.94 3.50
N LEU A 138 13.65 -1.13 2.53
CA LEU A 138 13.90 -0.76 1.14
C LEU A 138 13.51 0.69 0.80
N ARG A 139 12.52 1.26 1.49
CA ARG A 139 12.00 2.61 1.23
C ARG A 139 12.87 3.71 1.86
N GLU A 140 14.14 3.76 1.46
CA GLU A 140 15.12 4.83 1.78
C GLU A 140 14.99 6.02 0.80
N GLY A 141 13.75 6.37 0.44
CA GLY A 141 13.42 7.39 -0.56
C GLY A 141 11.95 7.78 -0.50
N ASN A 142 11.62 8.90 -1.13
CA ASN A 142 10.24 9.37 -1.25
C ASN A 142 9.52 8.73 -2.44
N SER A 143 8.21 8.88 -2.52
CA SER A 143 7.37 8.24 -3.53
C SER A 143 7.18 9.14 -4.76
N ASP A 144 7.41 8.61 -5.96
CA ASP A 144 6.89 9.11 -7.24
C ASP A 144 5.91 8.08 -7.80
N ARG A 145 4.60 8.34 -7.61
CA ARG A 145 3.53 7.46 -8.06
C ARG A 145 2.67 8.13 -9.11
N ARG A 146 2.50 7.46 -10.25
CA ARG A 146 1.79 8.03 -11.42
C ARG A 146 1.29 6.96 -12.39
N ALA A 147 0.24 7.28 -13.12
CA ALA A 147 -0.23 6.42 -14.20
C ALA A 147 0.80 6.41 -15.34
N PRO A 148 1.22 5.25 -15.86
CA PRO A 148 2.00 5.20 -17.10
C PRO A 148 1.20 5.79 -18.27
N ALA A 149 1.87 6.47 -19.20
CA ALA A 149 1.21 7.09 -20.35
C ALA A 149 0.47 6.05 -21.22
N SER A 150 1.07 4.86 -21.38
CA SER A 150 0.46 3.72 -22.07
C SER A 150 -0.88 3.28 -21.44
N VAL A 151 -0.96 3.19 -20.11
CA VAL A 151 -2.20 2.87 -19.39
C VAL A 151 -3.22 3.98 -19.50
N LYS A 152 -2.79 5.25 -19.37
CA LYS A 152 -3.70 6.39 -19.47
C LYS A 152 -4.31 6.47 -20.87
N ASN A 153 -3.51 6.26 -21.92
CA ASN A 153 -4.00 6.24 -23.30
C ASN A 153 -4.96 5.07 -23.55
N TYR A 154 -4.69 3.90 -22.97
CA TYR A 154 -5.61 2.77 -23.02
C TYR A 154 -6.94 3.09 -22.32
N ALA A 155 -6.90 3.68 -21.13
CA ALA A 155 -8.12 4.08 -20.41
C ALA A 155 -8.94 5.14 -21.19
N LYS A 156 -8.28 5.97 -21.99
CA LYS A 156 -8.97 6.95 -22.86
C LYS A 156 -9.74 6.30 -24.00
N THR A 157 -9.17 5.25 -24.62
CA THR A 157 -9.81 4.53 -25.73
C THR A 157 -10.78 3.44 -25.25
N HIS A 158 -10.60 2.95 -24.02
CA HIS A 158 -11.42 1.93 -23.38
C HIS A 158 -11.91 2.42 -22.00
N PRO A 159 -12.75 3.48 -21.95
CA PRO A 159 -13.19 4.07 -20.70
C PRO A 159 -13.95 3.05 -19.85
N HIS A 160 -13.53 2.91 -18.60
CA HIS A 160 -14.20 2.06 -17.63
C HIS A 160 -15.51 2.72 -17.16
N ARG A 161 -16.43 1.93 -16.60
CA ARG A 161 -17.69 2.45 -16.07
C ARG A 161 -17.46 3.36 -14.86
N MET A 162 -18.08 4.52 -14.92
CA MET A 162 -18.27 5.47 -13.81
C MET A 162 -19.78 5.55 -13.50
N GLY A 163 -20.14 5.43 -12.23
CA GLY A 163 -21.52 5.59 -11.75
C GLY A 163 -21.99 7.03 -11.92
N ALA A 164 -23.24 7.21 -12.34
CA ALA A 164 -23.79 8.53 -12.60
C ALA A 164 -24.06 9.27 -11.29
N TRP A 165 -23.56 10.49 -11.16
CA TRP A 165 -23.83 11.36 -10.02
C TRP A 165 -25.04 12.26 -10.27
N THR A 166 -25.83 12.48 -9.21
CA THR A 166 -26.98 13.38 -9.23
C THR A 166 -26.80 14.50 -8.22
N SER A 167 -27.39 15.66 -8.49
CA SER A 167 -27.39 16.79 -7.55
C SER A 167 -28.23 16.53 -6.28
N GLU A 168 -29.05 15.48 -6.30
CA GLU A 168 -29.91 15.06 -5.18
C GLU A 168 -29.22 14.07 -4.23
N SER A 169 -28.02 13.56 -4.57
CA SER A 169 -27.29 12.61 -3.72
C SER A 169 -27.07 13.18 -2.33
N ARG A 170 -27.38 12.35 -1.34
CA ARG A 170 -27.26 12.67 0.09
C ARG A 170 -25.96 12.15 0.70
N THR A 171 -25.13 11.48 -0.11
CA THR A 171 -23.83 10.97 0.34
C THR A 171 -22.92 12.09 0.78
N ASN A 172 -22.42 12.04 2.03
CA ASN A 172 -21.46 13.01 2.54
C ASN A 172 -20.47 12.34 3.50
N VAL A 173 -19.30 12.94 3.63
CA VAL A 173 -18.36 12.61 4.71
C VAL A 173 -18.83 13.27 6.00
N ALA A 174 -18.73 12.53 7.11
CA ALA A 174 -18.89 13.07 8.46
C ALA A 174 -17.56 12.96 9.22
N THR A 175 -17.12 14.05 9.83
CA THR A 175 -15.87 14.15 10.59
C THR A 175 -16.04 15.06 11.80
N MET A 176 -15.19 14.92 12.83
CA MET A 176 -15.31 15.66 14.10
C MET A 176 -15.03 17.16 13.93
N GLY A 177 -13.95 17.53 13.26
CA GLY A 177 -13.55 18.92 13.02
C GLY A 177 -12.93 19.64 14.22
N GLU A 178 -13.25 19.23 15.44
CA GLU A 178 -12.66 19.70 16.70
C GLU A 178 -12.39 18.50 17.64
N ASN A 179 -11.44 18.66 18.56
CA ASN A 179 -11.05 17.65 19.56
C ASN A 179 -10.57 16.30 18.99
N ASP A 180 -10.22 16.28 17.71
CA ASP A 180 -9.60 15.18 16.97
C ASP A 180 -8.06 15.36 16.89
N PHE A 181 -7.37 14.47 16.16
CA PHE A 181 -5.92 14.58 16.04
C PHE A 181 -5.51 15.88 15.34
N ARG A 182 -6.23 16.26 14.28
CA ARG A 182 -5.96 17.50 13.53
C ARG A 182 -5.98 18.73 14.42
N SER A 183 -7.09 18.94 15.13
CA SER A 183 -7.38 20.18 15.86
C SER A 183 -6.61 20.31 17.17
N THR A 184 -6.16 19.18 17.75
CA THR A 184 -5.36 19.18 18.98
C THR A 184 -3.86 19.22 18.72
N GLU A 185 -3.42 19.11 17.47
CA GLU A 185 -2.02 18.94 17.09
C GLU A 185 -1.13 20.09 17.58
N LYS A 186 0.03 19.72 18.14
CA LYS A 186 1.16 20.62 18.39
C LYS A 186 2.39 20.05 17.72
N SER A 187 3.26 20.91 17.19
CA SER A 187 4.46 20.48 16.47
C SER A 187 5.64 21.40 16.76
N VAL A 188 6.84 20.83 16.81
CA VAL A 188 8.10 21.53 17.04
C VAL A 188 9.16 21.05 16.05
N VAL A 189 10.11 21.93 15.72
CA VAL A 189 11.33 21.59 14.98
C VAL A 189 12.46 21.40 16.00
N ILE A 190 13.11 20.24 15.96
CA ILE A 190 14.16 19.87 16.91
C ILE A 190 15.43 20.68 16.64
N ALA A 191 15.97 21.32 17.68
CA ALA A 191 17.13 22.21 17.53
C ALA A 191 18.47 21.45 17.39
N GLU A 192 18.59 20.29 18.04
CA GLU A 192 19.83 19.51 18.17
C GLU A 192 19.55 18.00 18.17
N ASP A 193 20.53 17.19 17.77
CA ASP A 193 20.44 15.74 17.84
C ASP A 193 20.25 15.27 19.30
N GLY A 194 19.43 14.24 19.51
CA GLY A 194 19.20 13.72 20.85
C GLY A 194 18.13 12.65 20.92
N ALA A 195 17.45 12.58 22.06
CA ALA A 195 16.29 11.72 22.25
C ALA A 195 15.24 12.42 23.12
N LEU A 196 13.97 12.14 22.83
CA LEU A 196 12.83 12.54 23.65
C LEU A 196 12.34 11.36 24.48
N ARG A 197 11.88 11.64 25.70
CA ARG A 197 11.08 10.72 26.51
C ARG A 197 9.61 11.15 26.45
N ILE A 198 8.70 10.19 26.32
CA ILE A 198 7.25 10.42 26.41
C ILE A 198 6.78 9.96 27.79
N GLU A 199 6.21 10.88 28.57
CA GLU A 199 5.74 10.60 29.93
C GLU A 199 4.35 11.18 30.19
N LEU A 200 3.55 10.47 30.98
CA LEU A 200 2.25 10.91 31.48
C LEU A 200 2.41 11.37 32.92
N VAL A 201 2.07 12.64 33.19
CA VAL A 201 2.03 13.21 34.54
C VAL A 201 0.57 13.27 34.98
N ALA A 202 0.22 12.45 35.97
CA ALA A 202 -1.13 12.41 36.53
C ALA A 202 -1.40 13.62 37.44
N ALA A 203 -2.68 13.84 37.78
CA ALA A 203 -3.11 14.97 38.62
C ALA A 203 -2.50 14.97 40.04
N ASP A 204 -2.09 13.81 40.55
CA ASP A 204 -1.41 13.65 41.84
C ASP A 204 0.11 13.87 41.77
N GLY A 205 0.64 14.17 40.57
CA GLY A 205 2.06 14.35 40.30
C GLY A 205 2.82 13.06 39.96
N THR A 206 2.15 11.90 39.95
CA THR A 206 2.77 10.63 39.55
C THR A 206 3.16 10.67 38.07
N THR A 207 4.43 10.38 37.77
CA THR A 207 4.93 10.30 36.40
C THR A 207 5.04 8.85 35.95
N THR A 208 4.37 8.51 34.86
CA THR A 208 4.49 7.21 34.18
C THR A 208 5.19 7.40 32.84
N VAL A 209 6.32 6.73 32.63
CA VAL A 209 6.99 6.75 31.33
C VAL A 209 6.21 5.88 30.35
N LEU A 210 5.70 6.48 29.28
CA LEU A 210 5.04 5.77 28.18
C LEU A 210 6.07 5.25 27.16
N LYS A 211 7.15 6.00 26.96
CA LYS A 211 8.28 5.59 26.11
C LYS A 211 9.58 6.25 26.54
N GLU A 212 10.57 5.42 26.86
CA GLU A 212 11.85 5.87 27.41
C GLU A 212 12.68 6.69 26.41
N SER A 213 12.72 6.25 25.14
CA SER A 213 13.55 6.90 24.13
C SER A 213 12.88 6.96 22.77
N VAL A 214 12.87 8.18 22.21
CA VAL A 214 12.52 8.52 20.85
C VAL A 214 13.70 9.29 20.26
N PRO A 215 14.62 8.63 19.55
CA PRO A 215 15.75 9.31 18.92
C PRO A 215 15.26 10.37 17.93
N VAL A 216 15.82 11.56 18.03
CA VAL A 216 15.52 12.71 17.17
C VAL A 216 16.81 13.29 16.59
N ARG A 217 16.71 13.87 15.40
CA ARG A 217 17.80 14.60 14.75
C ARG A 217 17.51 16.09 14.75
N LYS A 218 18.56 16.89 14.70
CA LYS A 218 18.47 18.31 14.38
C LYS A 218 17.61 18.50 13.13
N ASP A 219 16.77 19.53 13.17
CA ASP A 219 15.85 19.95 12.13
C ASP A 219 14.68 18.97 11.85
N GLU A 220 14.59 17.85 12.58
CA GLU A 220 13.44 16.94 12.53
C GLU A 220 12.18 17.63 13.04
N VAL A 221 11.06 17.42 12.35
CA VAL A 221 9.74 17.86 12.79
C VAL A 221 9.13 16.76 13.66
N VAL A 222 8.71 17.14 14.86
CA VAL A 222 8.03 16.24 15.82
C VAL A 222 6.70 16.86 16.19
N ASP A 223 5.64 16.08 16.06
CA ASP A 223 4.28 16.48 16.41
C ASP A 223 3.65 15.51 17.41
N ALA A 224 2.69 16.01 18.19
CA ALA A 224 1.85 15.20 19.04
C ALA A 224 0.42 15.73 19.08
N SER A 225 -0.54 14.81 19.11
CA SER A 225 -1.97 15.09 19.07
C SER A 225 -2.76 14.10 19.93
N VAL A 226 -4.00 14.45 20.24
CA VAL A 226 -4.90 13.66 21.08
C VAL A 226 -6.29 13.62 20.45
N MET A 227 -6.81 12.43 20.18
CA MET A 227 -8.24 12.27 19.94
C MET A 227 -8.97 12.14 21.27
N ARG A 228 -9.86 13.10 21.56
CA ARG A 228 -10.66 13.13 22.79
C ARG A 228 -11.77 12.11 22.70
N VAL A 229 -11.71 11.06 23.50
CA VAL A 229 -12.65 9.93 23.37
C VAL A 229 -14.07 10.34 23.75
N ALA A 230 -14.26 11.19 24.76
CA ALA A 230 -15.59 11.68 25.12
C ALA A 230 -16.28 12.43 23.96
N GLU A 231 -15.52 13.26 23.25
CA GLU A 231 -16.03 14.02 22.09
C GLU A 231 -16.23 13.11 20.87
N LEU A 232 -15.34 12.13 20.67
CA LEU A 232 -15.50 11.09 19.64
C LEU A 232 -16.81 10.31 19.85
N GLU A 233 -17.10 9.87 21.07
CA GLU A 233 -18.32 9.13 21.39
C GLU A 233 -19.58 9.97 21.15
N GLY A 234 -19.57 11.25 21.55
CA GLY A 234 -20.64 12.20 21.26
C GLY A 234 -20.85 12.41 19.76
N PHE A 235 -19.76 12.61 19.01
CA PHE A 235 -19.80 12.73 17.55
C PHE A 235 -20.38 11.47 16.88
N LEU A 236 -19.90 10.29 17.25
CA LEU A 236 -20.34 9.02 16.66
C LEU A 236 -21.82 8.74 16.93
N ALA A 237 -22.29 8.95 18.16
CA ALA A 237 -23.70 8.83 18.50
C ALA A 237 -24.58 9.77 17.65
N ALA A 238 -24.12 11.02 17.46
CA ALA A 238 -24.80 11.98 16.60
C ALA A 238 -24.82 11.54 15.13
N GLN A 239 -23.74 10.93 14.61
CA GLN A 239 -23.70 10.46 13.22
C GLN A 239 -24.58 9.22 12.99
N VAL A 240 -24.65 8.29 13.95
CA VAL A 240 -25.59 7.16 13.90
C VAL A 240 -27.03 7.67 13.83
N ALA A 241 -27.38 8.65 14.68
CA ALA A 241 -28.70 9.28 14.65
C ALA A 241 -28.97 10.01 13.33
N ARG A 242 -27.98 10.75 12.82
CA ARG A 242 -28.06 11.47 11.54
C ARG A 242 -28.32 10.53 10.38
N ALA A 243 -27.52 9.46 10.23
CA ALA A 243 -27.70 8.49 9.14
C ALA A 243 -29.12 7.90 9.15
N LYS A 244 -29.67 7.62 10.34
CA LYS A 244 -31.02 7.10 10.50
C LYS A 244 -32.09 8.13 10.12
N GLN A 245 -31.96 9.36 10.61
CA GLN A 245 -32.87 10.46 10.29
C GLN A 245 -32.87 10.76 8.79
N GLU A 246 -31.69 10.67 8.18
CA GLU A 246 -31.50 10.90 6.77
C GLU A 246 -31.90 9.70 5.90
N GLY A 247 -32.03 8.49 6.45
CA GLY A 247 -32.35 7.30 5.66
C GLY A 247 -31.25 6.94 4.67
N VAL A 248 -29.99 7.19 5.03
CA VAL A 248 -28.79 6.81 4.27
C VAL A 248 -28.05 5.69 5.01
N LEU A 249 -27.20 4.95 4.31
CA LEU A 249 -26.35 3.95 4.94
C LEU A 249 -25.40 4.62 5.94
N PHE A 250 -25.15 3.97 7.08
CA PHE A 250 -24.06 4.32 7.97
C PHE A 250 -22.83 3.50 7.57
N SER A 251 -21.72 4.19 7.30
CA SER A 251 -20.45 3.57 6.92
C SER A 251 -19.29 4.23 7.65
N VAL A 252 -18.23 3.48 7.91
CA VAL A 252 -17.03 3.89 8.62
C VAL A 252 -15.81 3.49 7.82
N HIS A 253 -14.93 4.46 7.61
CA HIS A 253 -13.77 4.33 6.76
C HIS A 253 -12.51 4.65 7.56
N LEU A 254 -11.73 3.62 7.89
CA LEU A 254 -10.49 3.69 8.67
C LEU A 254 -9.37 2.93 7.97
N LYS A 255 -8.17 2.89 8.56
CA LYS A 255 -7.02 2.13 8.04
C LYS A 255 -6.44 1.17 9.07
N ALA A 256 -7.32 0.36 9.69
CA ALA A 256 -7.02 -0.50 10.85
C ALA A 256 -5.78 -1.40 10.72
N THR A 257 -5.48 -1.93 9.54
CA THR A 257 -4.29 -2.78 9.33
C THR A 257 -2.99 -1.99 9.40
N MET A 258 -2.96 -0.78 8.83
CA MET A 258 -1.77 0.07 8.83
C MET A 258 -1.66 0.79 10.18
N MET A 259 -2.72 1.50 10.57
CA MET A 259 -2.81 2.25 11.83
C MET A 259 -3.18 1.33 12.99
N LYS A 260 -2.40 0.26 13.17
CA LYS A 260 -2.66 -0.92 14.02
C LYS A 260 -2.89 -0.66 15.52
N VAL A 261 -2.74 0.57 15.99
CA VAL A 261 -3.01 0.96 17.39
C VAL A 261 -4.23 1.88 17.43
N SER A 262 -4.17 3.06 16.81
CA SER A 262 -5.26 4.05 16.87
C SER A 262 -6.56 3.56 16.28
N ASP A 263 -6.52 3.01 15.07
CA ASP A 263 -7.73 2.79 14.29
C ASP A 263 -8.59 1.61 14.81
N PRO A 264 -8.01 0.50 15.30
CA PRO A 264 -8.80 -0.51 16.02
C PRO A 264 -9.50 0.05 17.27
N ILE A 265 -8.88 0.99 18.01
CA ILE A 265 -9.52 1.62 19.17
C ILE A 265 -10.69 2.51 18.71
N ILE A 266 -10.48 3.35 17.70
CA ILE A 266 -11.52 4.20 17.11
C ILE A 266 -12.68 3.34 16.59
N PHE A 267 -12.38 2.23 15.91
CA PHE A 267 -13.38 1.27 15.44
C PHE A 267 -14.17 0.66 16.61
N GLY A 268 -13.51 0.37 17.73
CA GLY A 268 -14.17 -0.08 18.95
C GLY A 268 -15.20 0.93 19.47
N HIS A 269 -14.88 2.22 19.47
CA HIS A 269 -15.84 3.28 19.83
C HIS A 269 -17.00 3.39 18.83
N VAL A 270 -16.75 3.20 17.53
CA VAL A 270 -17.81 3.12 16.51
C VAL A 270 -18.79 1.99 16.81
N VAL A 271 -18.28 0.78 17.09
CA VAL A 271 -19.11 -0.39 17.42
C VAL A 271 -19.92 -0.11 18.69
N ARG A 272 -19.32 0.48 19.74
CA ARG A 272 -20.04 0.87 20.96
C ARG A 272 -21.12 1.92 20.71
N ALA A 273 -20.84 2.93 19.89
CA ALA A 273 -21.79 3.99 19.56
C ALA A 273 -22.98 3.49 18.75
N PHE A 274 -22.81 2.44 17.94
CA PHE A 274 -23.90 1.80 17.22
C PHE A 274 -24.75 0.88 18.11
N PHE A 275 -24.15 0.27 19.14
CA PHE A 275 -24.80 -0.69 20.06
C PHE A 275 -24.88 -0.22 21.53
N PRO A 276 -25.35 1.02 21.81
CA PRO A 276 -25.24 1.61 23.13
C PRO A 276 -26.01 0.82 24.20
N LYS A 277 -27.18 0.25 23.89
CA LYS A 277 -28.00 -0.50 24.87
C LYS A 277 -27.34 -1.83 25.20
N THR A 278 -26.81 -2.53 24.21
CA THR A 278 -26.15 -3.82 24.37
C THR A 278 -24.88 -3.67 25.21
N PHE A 279 -24.04 -2.67 24.94
CA PHE A 279 -22.83 -2.44 25.75
C PHE A 279 -23.15 -1.91 27.16
N ALA A 280 -24.21 -1.12 27.33
CA ALA A 280 -24.66 -0.70 28.66
C ALA A 280 -25.13 -1.90 29.52
N LYS A 281 -25.80 -2.89 28.91
CA LYS A 281 -26.32 -4.07 29.63
C LYS A 281 -25.27 -5.17 29.83
N TYR A 282 -24.42 -5.44 28.83
CA TYR A 282 -23.53 -6.61 28.82
C TYR A 282 -22.05 -6.27 28.66
N GLY A 283 -21.66 -5.00 28.70
CA GLY A 283 -20.27 -4.57 28.46
C GLY A 283 -19.24 -5.25 29.37
N GLU A 284 -19.54 -5.38 30.66
CA GLU A 284 -18.67 -6.08 31.61
C GLU A 284 -18.60 -7.59 31.33
N THR A 285 -19.71 -8.22 30.93
CA THR A 285 -19.74 -9.65 30.53
C THR A 285 -18.87 -9.88 29.29
N LEU A 286 -19.02 -9.04 28.26
CA LEU A 286 -18.22 -9.11 27.04
C LEU A 286 -16.72 -8.93 27.36
N LYS A 287 -16.39 -7.94 28.19
CA LYS A 287 -15.02 -7.67 28.62
C LYS A 287 -14.42 -8.83 29.42
N ALA A 288 -15.16 -9.40 30.37
CA ALA A 288 -14.72 -10.55 31.15
C ALA A 288 -14.49 -11.80 30.29
N ALA A 289 -15.22 -11.93 29.18
CA ALA A 289 -15.04 -12.98 28.18
C ALA A 289 -13.90 -12.70 27.18
N GLY A 290 -13.20 -11.57 27.31
CA GLY A 290 -12.15 -11.15 26.36
C GLY A 290 -12.69 -10.71 25.00
N LEU A 291 -14.00 -10.43 24.88
CA LEU A 291 -14.63 -9.99 23.64
C LEU A 291 -14.54 -8.47 23.55
N THR A 292 -13.65 -7.98 22.70
CA THR A 292 -13.41 -6.55 22.51
C THR A 292 -14.09 -6.03 21.23
N PRO A 293 -14.72 -4.85 21.26
CA PRO A 293 -15.23 -4.21 20.05
C PRO A 293 -14.12 -3.76 19.09
N ASN A 294 -12.88 -3.65 19.55
CA ASN A 294 -11.74 -3.26 18.71
C ASN A 294 -11.44 -4.32 17.62
N ASP A 295 -11.83 -5.58 17.86
CA ASP A 295 -11.72 -6.69 16.91
C ASP A 295 -12.96 -6.83 16.01
N GLY A 296 -13.96 -5.99 16.22
CA GLY A 296 -15.21 -5.92 15.47
C GLY A 296 -16.30 -6.91 15.88
N LEU A 297 -17.49 -6.69 15.32
CA LEU A 297 -18.70 -7.44 15.64
C LEU A 297 -18.57 -8.93 15.34
N GLY A 298 -17.84 -9.31 14.27
CA GLY A 298 -17.65 -10.71 13.91
C GLY A 298 -16.90 -11.50 15.00
N GLY A 299 -15.88 -10.89 15.61
CA GLY A 299 -15.15 -11.47 16.74
C GLY A 299 -16.04 -11.65 17.97
N ILE A 300 -16.85 -10.62 18.28
CA ILE A 300 -17.83 -10.68 19.38
C ILE A 300 -18.83 -11.81 19.14
N LEU A 301 -19.53 -11.82 17.99
CA LEU A 301 -20.58 -12.78 17.68
C LEU A 301 -20.09 -14.23 17.75
N LYS A 302 -18.89 -14.50 17.23
CA LYS A 302 -18.26 -15.82 17.33
C LYS A 302 -17.94 -16.19 18.79
N GLY A 303 -17.47 -15.22 19.58
CA GLY A 303 -17.20 -15.41 20.99
C GLY A 303 -18.44 -15.73 21.83
N LEU A 304 -19.59 -15.16 21.47
CA LEU A 304 -20.86 -15.39 22.17
C LEU A 304 -21.28 -16.87 22.19
N GLU A 305 -20.85 -17.69 21.22
CA GLU A 305 -21.12 -19.13 21.18
C GLU A 305 -20.58 -19.87 22.42
N ASN A 306 -19.61 -19.28 23.12
CA ASN A 306 -18.98 -19.85 24.31
C ASN A 306 -19.53 -19.27 25.62
N LEU A 307 -20.56 -18.40 25.57
CA LEU A 307 -21.15 -17.76 26.75
C LEU A 307 -22.54 -18.30 27.06
N PRO A 308 -22.89 -18.55 28.34
CA PRO A 308 -24.23 -18.97 28.73
C PRO A 308 -25.34 -17.99 28.28
N GLU A 309 -25.06 -16.68 28.37
CA GLU A 309 -25.95 -15.60 27.97
C GLU A 309 -25.82 -15.22 26.49
N GLY A 310 -25.01 -15.95 25.71
CA GLY A 310 -24.63 -15.59 24.34
C GLY A 310 -25.83 -15.36 23.40
N ALA A 311 -26.88 -16.17 23.50
CA ALA A 311 -28.10 -16.00 22.70
C ALA A 311 -28.87 -14.71 23.05
N GLU A 312 -28.92 -14.35 24.34
CA GLU A 312 -29.58 -13.12 24.80
C GLU A 312 -28.80 -11.87 24.33
N ILE A 313 -27.47 -11.93 24.42
CA ILE A 313 -26.59 -10.85 23.96
C ILE A 313 -26.69 -10.70 22.44
N LYS A 314 -26.68 -11.81 21.68
CA LYS A 314 -26.86 -11.77 20.22
C LYS A 314 -28.20 -11.13 19.85
N ALA A 315 -29.29 -11.51 20.51
CA ALA A 315 -30.60 -10.91 20.25
C ALA A 315 -30.63 -9.40 20.54
N SER A 316 -29.86 -8.94 21.53
CA SER A 316 -29.69 -7.51 21.82
C SER A 316 -28.98 -6.77 20.68
N PHE A 317 -27.91 -7.35 20.13
CA PHE A 317 -27.25 -6.80 18.93
C PHE A 317 -28.21 -6.76 17.74
N ASP A 318 -28.91 -7.86 17.44
CA ASP A 318 -29.85 -7.95 16.32
C ASP A 318 -30.97 -6.90 16.45
N ALA A 319 -31.46 -6.64 17.67
CA ALA A 319 -32.46 -5.62 17.93
C ALA A 319 -31.94 -4.19 17.64
N GLU A 320 -30.72 -3.86 18.05
CA GLU A 320 -30.13 -2.55 17.76
C GLU A 320 -29.76 -2.37 16.28
N ILE A 321 -29.43 -3.45 15.56
CA ILE A 321 -29.32 -3.40 14.08
C ILE A 321 -30.67 -3.04 13.46
N ALA A 322 -31.75 -3.67 13.90
CA ALA A 322 -33.09 -3.40 13.38
C ALA A 322 -33.62 -2.01 13.75
N GLU A 323 -33.22 -1.49 14.92
CA GLU A 323 -33.59 -0.15 15.38
C GLU A 323 -32.68 0.95 14.82
N GLY A 324 -31.44 0.66 14.41
CA GLY A 324 -30.44 1.62 13.94
C GLY A 324 -30.64 2.08 12.48
N PRO A 325 -29.73 2.93 11.95
CA PRO A 325 -29.63 3.11 10.50
C PRO A 325 -29.19 1.81 9.83
N ALA A 326 -29.54 1.65 8.55
CA ALA A 326 -28.98 0.57 7.74
C ALA A 326 -27.45 0.73 7.65
N LEU A 327 -26.72 -0.37 7.82
CA LEU A 327 -25.25 -0.39 7.70
C LEU A 327 -24.85 -0.67 6.26
N ALA A 328 -23.74 -0.06 5.82
CA ALA A 328 -23.07 -0.52 4.62
C ALA A 328 -22.59 -1.97 4.79
N MET A 329 -22.68 -2.75 3.72
CA MET A 329 -22.39 -4.17 3.69
C MET A 329 -21.06 -4.44 2.98
N VAL A 330 -20.28 -5.36 3.54
CA VAL A 330 -19.12 -5.97 2.89
C VAL A 330 -19.57 -7.16 2.04
N ASP A 331 -20.52 -7.94 2.56
CA ASP A 331 -21.15 -9.08 1.87
C ASP A 331 -22.61 -9.20 2.36
N SER A 332 -23.56 -8.68 1.58
CA SER A 332 -24.99 -8.68 1.92
C SER A 332 -25.58 -10.09 2.01
N ASP A 333 -25.14 -11.02 1.14
CA ASP A 333 -25.64 -12.39 1.10
C ASP A 333 -25.29 -13.17 2.37
N LYS A 334 -24.17 -12.81 3.00
CA LYS A 334 -23.72 -13.39 4.28
C LYS A 334 -24.05 -12.54 5.50
N GLY A 335 -24.70 -11.39 5.33
CA GLY A 335 -24.99 -10.46 6.42
C GLY A 335 -23.75 -9.81 7.04
N ILE A 336 -22.62 -9.75 6.32
CA ILE A 336 -21.38 -9.14 6.81
C ILE A 336 -21.44 -7.63 6.57
N THR A 337 -21.57 -6.88 7.66
CA THR A 337 -21.62 -5.42 7.68
C THR A 337 -20.22 -4.79 7.77
N ASN A 338 -20.13 -3.49 7.52
CA ASN A 338 -18.94 -2.66 7.76
C ASN A 338 -18.37 -2.79 9.20
N LEU A 339 -19.20 -3.17 10.18
CA LEU A 339 -18.79 -3.28 11.58
C LEU A 339 -18.26 -4.67 11.97
N HIS A 340 -18.26 -5.64 11.03
CA HIS A 340 -17.86 -7.02 11.34
C HIS A 340 -16.36 -7.18 11.57
N VAL A 341 -15.53 -6.62 10.70
CA VAL A 341 -14.07 -6.74 10.78
C VAL A 341 -13.45 -5.37 10.51
N PRO A 342 -12.58 -4.84 11.39
CA PRO A 342 -12.01 -3.49 11.27
C PRO A 342 -11.22 -3.26 9.97
N SER A 343 -10.69 -4.31 9.37
CA SER A 343 -9.85 -4.25 8.16
C SER A 343 -10.60 -4.49 6.86
N ASP A 344 -11.91 -4.77 6.87
CA ASP A 344 -12.65 -5.07 5.65
C ASP A 344 -12.90 -3.82 4.80
N VAL A 345 -13.17 -2.68 5.44
CA VAL A 345 -13.42 -1.39 4.77
C VAL A 345 -12.27 -0.43 5.06
N ILE A 346 -11.35 -0.34 4.10
CA ILE A 346 -10.12 0.45 4.22
C ILE A 346 -10.29 1.78 3.47
N ILE A 347 -10.10 2.91 4.13
CA ILE A 347 -10.48 4.26 3.65
C ILE A 347 -9.96 4.61 2.26
N ASP A 348 -8.69 4.36 1.97
CA ASP A 348 -8.02 4.66 0.69
C ASP A 348 -8.62 3.87 -0.48
N ALA A 349 -9.14 2.67 -0.26
CA ALA A 349 -9.77 1.87 -1.31
C ALA A 349 -11.30 2.06 -1.35
N SER A 350 -11.93 2.14 -0.18
CA SER A 350 -13.39 2.20 -0.03
C SER A 350 -13.96 3.56 -0.42
N MET A 351 -13.30 4.67 -0.09
CA MET A 351 -13.79 6.01 -0.46
C MET A 351 -13.78 6.22 -1.98
N PRO A 352 -12.71 5.91 -2.73
CA PRO A 352 -12.74 6.01 -4.19
C PRO A 352 -13.72 5.03 -4.84
N ALA A 353 -13.88 3.82 -4.31
CA ALA A 353 -14.86 2.86 -4.80
C ALA A 353 -16.30 3.37 -4.66
N MET A 354 -16.63 3.94 -3.50
CA MET A 354 -17.92 4.61 -3.26
C MET A 354 -18.10 5.81 -4.18
N ILE A 355 -17.09 6.68 -4.33
CA ILE A 355 -17.16 7.85 -5.21
C ILE A 355 -17.37 7.46 -6.67
N ARG A 356 -16.65 6.44 -7.14
CA ARG A 356 -16.81 5.90 -8.49
C ARG A 356 -18.20 5.29 -8.72
N THR A 357 -18.81 4.74 -7.68
CA THR A 357 -20.12 4.06 -7.74
C THR A 357 -21.24 5.04 -7.38
N SER A 358 -21.28 6.19 -8.06
CA SER A 358 -22.34 7.20 -7.88
C SER A 358 -22.42 7.84 -6.49
N GLY A 359 -21.42 7.63 -5.62
CA GLY A 359 -21.51 8.00 -4.21
C GLY A 359 -22.18 6.93 -3.33
N HIS A 360 -22.39 5.72 -3.84
CA HIS A 360 -23.15 4.68 -3.13
C HIS A 360 -22.27 3.61 -2.49
N MET A 361 -22.84 2.95 -1.48
CA MET A 361 -22.38 1.67 -0.95
C MET A 361 -23.52 0.64 -0.98
N TRP A 362 -23.22 -0.62 -0.71
CA TRP A 362 -24.19 -1.71 -0.73
C TRP A 362 -24.96 -1.80 0.59
N GLY A 363 -26.28 -1.82 0.53
CA GLY A 363 -27.17 -2.00 1.68
C GLY A 363 -27.49 -3.47 1.99
N PRO A 364 -28.24 -3.73 3.07
CA PRO A 364 -28.64 -5.09 3.47
C PRO A 364 -29.49 -5.85 2.45
N ASP A 365 -30.14 -5.13 1.52
CA ASP A 365 -30.93 -5.67 0.42
C ASP A 365 -30.10 -6.01 -0.83
N GLY A 366 -28.78 -5.81 -0.77
CA GLY A 366 -27.87 -6.02 -1.89
C GLY A 366 -27.97 -4.95 -2.98
N GLN A 367 -28.58 -3.79 -2.70
CA GLN A 367 -28.67 -2.66 -3.63
C GLN A 367 -27.73 -1.52 -3.24
N GLU A 368 -27.39 -0.68 -4.21
CA GLU A 368 -26.64 0.57 -3.99
C GLU A 368 -27.53 1.63 -3.32
N ALA A 369 -26.99 2.34 -2.33
CA ALA A 369 -27.65 3.48 -1.69
C ALA A 369 -26.66 4.57 -1.25
N ASP A 370 -27.15 5.80 -1.15
CA ASP A 370 -26.42 6.93 -0.54
C ASP A 370 -25.93 6.57 0.88
N THR A 371 -24.80 7.13 1.29
CA THR A 371 -24.13 6.80 2.55
C THR A 371 -23.61 8.02 3.30
N LEU A 372 -23.70 7.99 4.63
CA LEU A 372 -22.91 8.84 5.51
C LEU A 372 -21.57 8.16 5.77
N ALA A 373 -20.51 8.65 5.12
CA ALA A 373 -19.16 8.12 5.23
C ALA A 373 -18.44 8.74 6.43
N VAL A 374 -18.42 8.02 7.56
CA VAL A 374 -17.80 8.49 8.80
C VAL A 374 -16.29 8.30 8.74
N VAL A 375 -15.57 9.43 8.79
CA VAL A 375 -14.11 9.55 8.90
C VAL A 375 -13.83 10.42 10.12
N PRO A 376 -13.64 9.84 11.33
CA PRO A 376 -13.67 10.61 12.57
C PRO A 376 -12.68 11.78 12.63
N ASP A 377 -11.41 11.54 12.28
CA ASP A 377 -10.39 12.59 12.22
C ASP A 377 -10.51 13.45 10.95
N SER A 378 -10.38 14.77 11.12
CA SER A 378 -10.61 15.74 10.06
C SER A 378 -9.38 16.10 9.24
N SER A 379 -8.20 15.54 9.52
CA SER A 379 -6.95 15.88 8.80
C SER A 379 -7.08 15.70 7.29
N TYR A 380 -7.80 14.65 6.86
CA TYR A 380 -7.90 14.26 5.45
C TYR A 380 -9.34 14.12 4.94
N ALA A 381 -10.33 14.11 5.83
CA ALA A 381 -11.74 13.91 5.49
C ALA A 381 -12.25 14.91 4.43
N GLY A 382 -11.78 16.16 4.51
CA GLY A 382 -12.16 17.24 3.58
C GLY A 382 -11.76 16.99 2.12
N VAL A 383 -10.73 16.17 1.85
CA VAL A 383 -10.33 15.80 0.49
C VAL A 383 -11.45 15.03 -0.20
N TYR A 384 -11.96 13.98 0.44
CA TYR A 384 -13.04 13.17 -0.13
C TYR A 384 -14.34 13.96 -0.24
N GLN A 385 -14.66 14.79 0.76
CA GLN A 385 -15.84 15.66 0.70
C GLN A 385 -15.78 16.61 -0.50
N ALA A 386 -14.62 17.22 -0.79
CA ALA A 386 -14.45 18.10 -1.94
C ALA A 386 -14.69 17.37 -3.28
N VAL A 387 -14.26 16.11 -3.40
CA VAL A 387 -14.53 15.31 -4.62
C VAL A 387 -16.02 14.93 -4.72
N ILE A 388 -16.66 14.59 -3.61
CA ILE A 388 -18.11 14.28 -3.57
C ILE A 388 -18.91 15.51 -4.00
N GLU A 389 -18.59 16.70 -3.49
CA GLU A 389 -19.24 17.96 -3.86
C GLU A 389 -19.02 18.30 -5.33
N ASP A 390 -17.82 18.11 -5.85
CA ASP A 390 -17.51 18.28 -7.27
C ASP A 390 -18.32 17.32 -8.15
N CYS A 391 -18.39 16.03 -7.81
CA CYS A 391 -19.19 15.06 -8.55
C CYS A 391 -20.70 15.37 -8.47
N ARG A 392 -21.20 15.82 -7.32
CA ARG A 392 -22.60 16.25 -7.17
C ARG A 392 -22.93 17.46 -8.05
N ALA A 393 -21.99 18.40 -8.19
CA ALA A 393 -22.17 19.62 -8.98
C ALA A 393 -21.97 19.39 -10.49
N ASN A 394 -20.98 18.57 -10.87
CA ASN A 394 -20.47 18.46 -12.24
C ASN A 394 -20.68 17.07 -12.87
N GLY A 395 -21.34 16.16 -12.17
CA GLY A 395 -21.51 14.76 -12.60
C GLY A 395 -20.24 13.92 -12.42
N ALA A 396 -20.31 12.66 -12.87
CA ALA A 396 -19.17 11.75 -12.81
C ALA A 396 -17.99 12.26 -13.65
N PHE A 397 -16.78 11.80 -13.32
CA PHE A 397 -15.61 12.03 -14.20
C PHE A 397 -15.73 11.23 -15.49
N ASP A 398 -15.10 11.72 -16.56
CA ASP A 398 -15.03 11.05 -17.86
C ASP A 398 -13.59 10.54 -18.11
N PRO A 399 -13.33 9.23 -17.99
CA PRO A 399 -12.01 8.65 -18.22
C PRO A 399 -11.45 8.87 -19.64
N SER A 400 -12.31 9.15 -20.63
CA SER A 400 -11.90 9.37 -22.02
C SER A 400 -11.23 10.73 -22.25
N THR A 401 -11.53 11.72 -21.40
CA THR A 401 -11.09 13.11 -21.56
C THR A 401 -10.31 13.64 -20.36
N MET A 402 -10.51 13.09 -19.16
CA MET A 402 -9.91 13.64 -17.95
C MET A 402 -8.37 13.59 -17.95
N GLY A 403 -7.77 14.60 -17.32
CA GLY A 403 -6.33 14.69 -17.08
C GLY A 403 -5.86 13.66 -16.05
N SER A 404 -4.71 13.90 -15.44
CA SER A 404 -4.13 13.02 -14.41
C SER A 404 -3.63 13.78 -13.20
N VAL A 405 -3.69 13.15 -12.02
CA VAL A 405 -3.09 13.68 -10.79
C VAL A 405 -2.02 12.73 -10.26
N PRO A 406 -0.77 12.85 -10.73
CA PRO A 406 0.40 12.20 -10.14
C PRO A 406 0.59 12.59 -8.67
N ASN A 407 1.36 11.79 -7.92
CA ASN A 407 1.72 12.09 -6.54
C ASN A 407 3.23 12.01 -6.29
N VAL A 408 3.76 13.05 -5.64
CA VAL A 408 5.06 13.09 -5.00
C VAL A 408 4.86 13.05 -3.49
N GLY A 409 5.12 11.90 -2.87
CA GLY A 409 4.76 11.62 -1.48
C GLY A 409 5.95 11.54 -0.55
N LEU A 410 5.92 12.30 0.54
CA LEU A 410 6.87 12.20 1.64
C LEU A 410 6.65 10.88 2.39
N MET A 411 7.63 9.96 2.37
CA MET A 411 7.49 8.66 3.04
C MET A 411 8.79 8.09 3.61
N ALA A 412 9.95 8.61 3.20
CA ALA A 412 11.23 8.04 3.57
C ALA A 412 11.39 7.96 5.10
N GLN A 413 11.99 6.87 5.58
CA GLN A 413 12.29 6.66 7.01
C GLN A 413 11.07 6.69 7.93
N LYS A 414 9.92 6.18 7.43
CA LYS A 414 8.63 6.11 8.15
C LYS A 414 8.14 7.50 8.59
N ALA A 415 8.16 8.46 7.66
CA ALA A 415 7.67 9.81 7.90
C ALA A 415 6.22 9.81 8.44
N GLU A 416 5.96 10.73 9.36
CA GLU A 416 4.63 11.09 9.88
C GLU A 416 3.91 9.91 10.56
N GLU A 417 2.61 9.72 10.32
CA GLU A 417 1.76 8.74 11.01
C GLU A 417 2.25 7.30 10.87
N TYR A 418 2.92 6.97 9.77
CA TYR A 418 3.40 5.62 9.48
C TYR A 418 4.59 5.22 10.36
N GLY A 419 5.21 6.21 11.03
CA GLY A 419 6.21 6.01 12.07
C GLY A 419 5.64 6.03 13.49
N SER A 420 4.34 6.29 13.69
CA SER A 420 3.77 6.63 15.00
C SER A 420 3.36 5.45 15.88
N HIS A 421 3.35 4.22 15.34
CA HIS A 421 2.75 3.06 16.01
C HIS A 421 3.32 2.78 17.41
N ASP A 422 4.63 2.95 17.57
CA ASP A 422 5.33 2.70 18.83
C ASP A 422 5.32 3.92 19.77
N LYS A 423 4.59 4.96 19.39
CA LYS A 423 4.38 6.26 20.05
C LYS A 423 2.89 6.63 20.12
N THR A 424 2.01 5.64 20.01
CA THR A 424 0.56 5.80 20.13
C THR A 424 0.09 5.05 21.36
N PHE A 425 -0.70 5.70 22.21
CA PHE A 425 -1.13 5.14 23.50
C PHE A 425 -2.60 5.45 23.76
N GLU A 426 -3.34 4.44 24.22
CA GLU A 426 -4.60 4.67 24.94
C GLU A 426 -4.25 5.11 26.36
N VAL A 427 -4.71 6.29 26.75
CA VAL A 427 -4.31 6.91 28.01
C VAL A 427 -5.04 6.23 29.18
N ALA A 428 -4.29 5.66 30.12
CA ALA A 428 -4.87 4.92 31.24
C ALA A 428 -5.56 5.81 32.30
N THR A 429 -5.02 7.02 32.52
CA THR A 429 -5.50 7.95 33.56
C THR A 429 -5.41 9.40 33.07
N ALA A 430 -6.28 10.26 33.59
CA ALA A 430 -6.25 11.67 33.26
C ALA A 430 -4.95 12.35 33.76
N GLY A 431 -4.46 13.33 33.01
CA GLY A 431 -3.22 14.02 33.29
C GLY A 431 -2.73 14.84 32.11
N THR A 432 -1.40 14.96 31.98
CA THR A 432 -0.74 15.61 30.84
C THR A 432 0.35 14.71 30.29
N VAL A 433 0.26 14.35 29.01
CA VAL A 433 1.37 13.70 28.30
C VAL A 433 2.38 14.76 27.87
N ARG A 434 3.66 14.53 28.14
CA ARG A 434 4.78 15.43 27.83
C ARG A 434 5.82 14.73 26.99
N LEU A 435 6.36 15.45 26.01
CA LEU A 435 7.58 15.09 25.29
C LEU A 435 8.72 15.92 25.89
N VAL A 436 9.66 15.23 26.53
CA VAL A 436 10.74 15.85 27.30
C VAL A 436 12.09 15.51 26.68
N ASP A 437 12.95 16.50 26.51
CA ASP A 437 14.32 16.29 26.00
C ASP A 437 15.27 15.72 27.07
N ALA A 438 16.50 15.38 26.67
CA ALA A 438 17.51 14.82 27.57
C ALA A 438 17.94 15.76 28.71
N THR A 439 17.67 17.06 28.60
CA THR A 439 17.98 18.06 29.64
C THR A 439 16.81 18.32 30.59
N GLY A 440 15.64 17.72 30.32
CA GLY A 440 14.43 17.88 31.12
C GLY A 440 13.50 18.99 30.62
N ASN A 441 13.74 19.59 29.45
CA ASN A 441 12.83 20.59 28.91
C ASN A 441 11.61 19.91 28.27
N VAL A 442 10.43 20.41 28.59
CA VAL A 442 9.18 19.99 27.94
C VAL A 442 9.05 20.71 26.61
N LEU A 443 9.06 19.96 25.50
CA LEU A 443 8.92 20.52 24.15
C LEU A 443 7.46 20.57 23.71
N ILE A 444 6.70 19.52 24.00
CA ILE A 444 5.26 19.43 23.73
C ILE A 444 4.56 18.90 24.98
N GLU A 445 3.42 19.49 25.31
CA GLU A 445 2.50 18.97 26.34
C GLU A 445 1.07 18.87 25.80
N GLN A 446 0.39 17.79 26.15
CA GLN A 446 -1.01 17.55 25.80
C GLN A 446 -1.79 17.13 27.05
N PRO A 447 -2.78 17.93 27.49
CA PRO A 447 -3.76 17.45 28.47
C PRO A 447 -4.45 16.20 27.93
N VAL A 448 -4.77 15.23 28.78
CA VAL A 448 -5.42 13.96 28.39
C VAL A 448 -6.42 13.51 29.45
N ALA A 449 -7.50 12.88 29.02
CA ALA A 449 -8.42 12.12 29.87
C ALA A 449 -8.14 10.62 29.77
N ALA A 450 -8.68 9.84 30.71
CA ALA A 450 -8.63 8.38 30.60
C ALA A 450 -9.42 7.91 29.36
N GLY A 451 -8.84 7.00 28.59
CA GLY A 451 -9.37 6.50 27.32
C GLY A 451 -8.93 7.31 26.10
N ASP A 452 -8.48 8.57 26.25
CA ASP A 452 -8.02 9.38 25.13
C ASP A 452 -6.91 8.67 24.33
N ILE A 453 -6.90 8.88 23.01
CA ILE A 453 -5.88 8.29 22.15
C ILE A 453 -4.83 9.37 21.90
N PHE A 454 -3.64 9.20 22.50
CA PHE A 454 -2.48 10.06 22.26
C PHE A 454 -1.62 9.49 21.14
N ARG A 455 -1.06 10.35 20.29
CA ARG A 455 -0.10 9.97 19.24
C ARG A 455 1.01 11.00 19.11
N ALA A 456 2.23 10.54 18.85
CA ALA A 456 3.33 11.38 18.38
C ALA A 456 3.97 10.86 17.07
N CYS A 457 4.29 11.77 16.16
CA CYS A 457 4.90 11.46 14.86
C CYS A 457 6.26 12.15 14.70
N GLN A 458 7.01 11.72 13.67
CA GLN A 458 8.37 12.18 13.40
C GLN A 458 8.61 12.27 11.90
N THR A 459 9.19 13.38 11.46
CA THR A 459 9.49 13.63 10.05
C THR A 459 10.86 14.29 9.92
N LYS A 460 11.83 13.53 9.41
CA LYS A 460 13.24 13.95 9.36
C LYS A 460 13.47 14.99 8.26
N ASP A 461 14.40 15.89 8.52
CA ASP A 461 14.73 16.98 7.61
C ASP A 461 15.24 16.52 6.23
N ALA A 462 16.14 15.53 6.21
CA ALA A 462 16.71 15.01 4.97
C ALA A 462 15.62 14.41 4.02
N PRO A 463 14.67 13.59 4.51
CA PRO A 463 13.46 13.23 3.76
C PRO A 463 12.65 14.41 3.22
N ILE A 464 12.45 15.48 4.00
CA ILE A 464 11.70 16.67 3.56
C ILE A 464 12.43 17.37 2.42
N ARG A 465 13.75 17.57 2.54
CA ARG A 465 14.57 18.20 1.50
C ARG A 465 14.59 17.40 0.21
N ASP A 466 14.70 16.08 0.30
CA ASP A 466 14.60 15.17 -0.86
C ASP A 466 13.20 15.22 -1.51
N TRP A 467 12.14 15.28 -0.71
CA TRP A 467 10.77 15.39 -1.19
C TRP A 467 10.52 16.68 -1.98
N VAL A 468 11.04 17.83 -1.51
CA VAL A 468 11.00 19.11 -2.24
C VAL A 468 11.77 19.01 -3.56
N LYS A 469 12.98 18.43 -3.53
CA LYS A 469 13.78 18.19 -4.75
C LYS A 469 13.02 17.33 -5.76
N LEU A 470 12.37 16.26 -5.31
CA LEU A 470 11.59 15.37 -6.17
C LEU A 470 10.40 16.10 -6.80
N ALA A 471 9.70 16.94 -6.03
CA ALA A 471 8.59 17.75 -6.54
C ALA A 471 9.04 18.68 -7.68
N VAL A 472 10.14 19.43 -7.49
CA VAL A 472 10.71 20.30 -8.53
C VAL A 472 11.17 19.48 -9.75
N THR A 473 11.80 18.33 -9.51
CA THR A 473 12.25 17.43 -10.59
C THR A 473 11.08 16.95 -11.44
N ARG A 474 9.95 16.55 -10.82
CA ARG A 474 8.75 16.10 -11.54
C ARG A 474 8.04 17.24 -12.27
N ALA A 475 7.90 18.40 -11.64
CA ALA A 475 7.34 19.59 -12.28
C ALA A 475 8.14 19.98 -13.52
N ARG A 476 9.48 20.00 -13.43
CA ARG A 476 10.38 20.28 -14.55
C ARG A 476 10.27 19.25 -15.67
N ALA A 477 10.23 17.96 -15.32
CA ALA A 477 10.19 16.87 -16.29
C ALA A 477 8.87 16.80 -17.09
N THR A 478 7.78 17.28 -16.51
CA THR A 478 6.43 17.17 -17.11
C THR A 478 5.90 18.50 -17.64
N GLY A 479 6.35 19.63 -17.09
CA GLY A 479 5.73 20.93 -17.31
C GLY A 479 4.41 21.12 -16.56
N ASP A 480 3.95 20.12 -15.80
CA ASP A 480 2.70 20.18 -15.04
C ASP A 480 2.90 21.01 -13.75
N PRO A 481 1.87 21.76 -13.29
CA PRO A 481 1.94 22.47 -12.03
C PRO A 481 2.05 21.48 -10.86
N ALA A 482 2.87 21.82 -9.87
CA ALA A 482 3.03 21.06 -8.64
C ALA A 482 2.46 21.80 -7.44
N VAL A 483 1.55 21.16 -6.73
CA VAL A 483 0.85 21.76 -5.59
C VAL A 483 1.23 20.98 -4.34
N PHE A 484 1.80 21.66 -3.35
CA PHE A 484 2.01 21.14 -1.99
C PHE A 484 0.69 21.22 -1.22
N TRP A 485 0.20 20.07 -0.72
CA TRP A 485 -1.08 19.96 -0.01
C TRP A 485 -0.80 20.03 1.49
N LEU A 486 -0.68 21.25 1.99
CA LEU A 486 -0.29 21.54 3.38
C LEU A 486 -1.26 22.58 3.95
N ASP A 487 -1.86 22.25 5.09
CA ASP A 487 -2.80 23.10 5.80
C ASP A 487 -2.07 23.98 6.81
N GLU A 488 -2.02 25.30 6.59
CA GLU A 488 -1.41 26.23 7.55
C GLU A 488 -2.10 26.22 8.94
N GLY A 489 -3.33 25.71 9.02
CA GLY A 489 -4.06 25.52 10.28
C GLY A 489 -3.61 24.29 11.10
N ARG A 490 -2.79 23.40 10.53
CA ARG A 490 -2.16 22.28 11.25
C ARG A 490 -0.75 22.64 11.66
N ALA A 491 -0.40 22.38 12.93
CA ALA A 491 0.91 22.75 13.46
C ALA A 491 2.06 22.03 12.73
N HIS A 492 1.87 20.76 12.38
CA HIS A 492 2.84 19.98 11.61
C HIS A 492 3.02 20.53 10.20
N ASP A 493 1.92 20.71 9.46
CA ASP A 493 1.96 21.22 8.10
C ASP A 493 2.53 22.65 8.07
N ALA A 494 2.26 23.49 9.07
CA ALA A 494 2.89 24.82 9.17
C ALA A 494 4.43 24.74 9.25
N ASN A 495 4.97 23.78 10.00
CA ASN A 495 6.41 23.51 10.05
C ASN A 495 6.92 22.97 8.69
N LEU A 496 6.16 22.08 8.02
CA LEU A 496 6.50 21.62 6.67
C LEU A 496 6.48 22.76 5.64
N ILE A 497 5.52 23.68 5.71
CA ILE A 497 5.44 24.86 4.83
C ILE A 497 6.70 25.71 5.01
N ALA A 498 7.17 25.91 6.24
CA ALA A 498 8.41 26.63 6.51
C ALA A 498 9.61 25.95 5.87
N LYS A 499 9.72 24.61 5.99
CA LYS A 499 10.78 23.80 5.35
C LYS A 499 10.70 23.84 3.82
N VAL A 500 9.50 23.74 3.24
CA VAL A 500 9.29 23.85 1.79
C VAL A 500 9.75 25.23 1.29
N LYS A 501 9.36 26.31 1.96
CA LYS A 501 9.79 27.68 1.62
C LYS A 501 11.30 27.87 1.77
N GLN A 502 11.92 27.18 2.71
CA GLN A 502 13.37 27.19 2.90
C GLN A 502 14.10 26.45 1.77
N TYR A 503 13.59 25.30 1.32
CA TYR A 503 14.29 24.43 0.37
C TYR A 503 13.99 24.69 -1.11
N LEU A 504 12.82 25.26 -1.45
CA LEU A 504 12.50 25.62 -2.84
C LEU A 504 13.56 26.53 -3.50
N PRO A 505 14.12 27.57 -2.82
CA PRO A 505 15.19 28.40 -3.36
C PRO A 505 16.52 27.68 -3.67
N GLU A 506 16.70 26.44 -3.18
CA GLU A 506 17.89 25.63 -3.48
C GLU A 506 17.81 24.96 -4.88
N HIS A 507 16.69 25.14 -5.57
CA HIS A 507 16.43 24.55 -6.88
C HIS A 507 16.08 25.63 -7.91
N ASP A 508 16.39 25.35 -9.18
CA ASP A 508 15.90 26.16 -10.28
C ASP A 508 14.39 25.93 -10.47
N THR A 509 13.60 26.94 -10.10
CA THR A 509 12.14 26.97 -10.21
C THR A 509 11.66 27.93 -11.31
N GLU A 510 12.56 28.50 -12.11
CA GLU A 510 12.19 29.43 -13.18
C GLU A 510 11.29 28.72 -14.20
N GLY A 511 10.13 29.31 -14.50
CA GLY A 511 9.15 28.74 -15.44
C GLY A 511 8.32 27.58 -14.88
N LEU A 512 8.41 27.24 -13.59
CA LEU A 512 7.55 26.25 -12.95
C LEU A 512 6.39 26.91 -12.20
N ASP A 513 5.20 26.30 -12.26
CA ASP A 513 4.06 26.67 -11.43
C ASP A 513 4.04 25.78 -10.18
N ILE A 514 4.60 26.29 -9.08
CA ILE A 514 4.66 25.60 -7.79
C ILE A 514 3.84 26.38 -6.77
N ARG A 515 2.87 25.71 -6.13
CA ARG A 515 1.95 26.33 -5.16
C ARG A 515 1.93 25.56 -3.85
N ILE A 516 1.51 26.23 -2.78
CA ILE A 516 1.17 25.61 -1.49
C ILE A 516 -0.30 25.94 -1.23
N LEU A 517 -1.14 24.93 -1.05
CA LEU A 517 -2.57 25.06 -0.78
C LEU A 517 -2.99 24.07 0.30
N SER A 518 -4.04 24.38 1.07
CA SER A 518 -4.63 23.41 1.99
C SER A 518 -5.15 22.18 1.22
N PRO A 519 -5.23 20.99 1.84
CA PRO A 519 -5.70 19.78 1.14
C PRO A 519 -7.04 19.95 0.43
N VAL A 520 -7.98 20.70 1.01
CA VAL A 520 -9.29 20.98 0.40
C VAL A 520 -9.15 21.85 -0.85
N GLU A 521 -8.44 22.97 -0.77
CA GLU A 521 -8.27 23.88 -1.91
C GLU A 521 -7.41 23.26 -3.02
N ALA A 522 -6.40 22.48 -2.65
CA ALA A 522 -5.59 21.70 -3.58
C ALA A 522 -6.43 20.63 -4.31
N THR A 523 -7.36 19.97 -3.61
CA THR A 523 -8.31 19.03 -4.21
C THR A 523 -9.20 19.73 -5.22
N LYS A 524 -9.85 20.84 -4.84
CA LYS A 524 -10.74 21.61 -5.72
C LYS A 524 -10.04 22.05 -7.01
N LEU A 525 -8.84 22.63 -6.90
CA LEU A 525 -8.02 22.99 -8.06
C LEU A 525 -7.72 21.78 -8.94
N SER A 526 -7.33 20.66 -8.33
CA SER A 526 -6.96 19.44 -9.05
C SER A 526 -8.15 18.84 -9.80
N VAL A 527 -9.33 18.76 -9.19
CA VAL A 527 -10.54 18.23 -9.86
C VAL A 527 -11.10 19.20 -10.92
N GLU A 528 -10.96 20.51 -10.74
CA GLU A 528 -11.30 21.49 -11.78
C GLU A 528 -10.40 21.33 -13.01
N ARG A 529 -9.10 21.13 -12.80
CA ARG A 529 -8.12 20.91 -13.87
C ARG A 529 -8.29 19.55 -14.53
N ILE A 530 -8.51 18.48 -13.75
CA ILE A 530 -8.64 17.12 -14.29
C ILE A 530 -9.83 17.01 -15.24
N ARG A 531 -10.95 17.71 -14.96
CA ARG A 531 -12.12 17.75 -15.86
C ARG A 531 -11.85 18.48 -17.18
N ARG A 532 -10.88 19.39 -17.21
CA ARG A 532 -10.43 20.08 -18.43
C ARG A 532 -9.38 19.30 -19.23
N GLY A 533 -9.07 18.07 -18.82
CA GLY A 533 -8.00 17.28 -19.44
C GLY A 533 -6.59 17.71 -19.01
N GLU A 534 -6.47 18.59 -18.01
CA GLU A 534 -5.20 19.13 -17.51
C GLU A 534 -4.68 18.29 -16.34
N ASN A 535 -3.36 18.18 -16.21
CA ASN A 535 -2.73 17.44 -15.11
C ASN A 535 -2.38 18.37 -13.94
N THR A 536 -2.26 17.81 -12.74
CA THR A 536 -1.74 18.51 -11.55
C THR A 536 -0.93 17.55 -10.70
N ILE A 537 0.33 17.86 -10.40
CA ILE A 537 1.13 17.03 -9.49
C ILE A 537 0.71 17.37 -8.05
N SER A 538 0.20 16.37 -7.32
CA SER A 538 -0.02 16.46 -5.89
C SER A 538 1.28 16.18 -5.15
N VAL A 539 1.72 17.10 -4.28
CA VAL A 539 2.93 16.98 -3.48
C VAL A 539 2.50 16.93 -2.02
N THR A 540 2.57 15.75 -1.40
CA THR A 540 1.84 15.50 -0.14
C THR A 540 2.67 14.78 0.91
N GLY A 541 2.21 14.85 2.16
CA GLY A 541 2.60 13.92 3.23
C GLY A 541 2.23 12.47 2.93
N ASN A 542 2.60 11.56 3.82
CA ASN A 542 2.56 10.11 3.68
C ASN A 542 1.13 9.54 3.62
N VAL A 543 0.22 10.04 4.48
CA VAL A 543 -1.18 9.58 4.46
C VAL A 543 -1.88 10.03 3.19
N LEU A 544 -1.73 11.30 2.80
CA LEU A 544 -2.31 11.80 1.55
C LEU A 544 -1.67 11.15 0.32
N ARG A 545 -0.36 10.83 0.34
CA ARG A 545 0.26 10.02 -0.72
C ARG A 545 -0.54 8.74 -0.92
N ASP A 546 -0.83 8.05 0.18
CA ASP A 546 -1.59 6.82 0.13
C ASP A 546 -2.98 7.03 -0.45
N TYR A 547 -3.74 7.97 0.10
CA TYR A 547 -5.13 8.22 -0.29
C TYR A 547 -5.25 8.67 -1.74
N LEU A 548 -4.40 9.59 -2.19
CA LEU A 548 -4.46 10.14 -3.54
C LEU A 548 -3.96 9.16 -4.61
N THR A 549 -3.02 8.27 -4.24
CA THR A 549 -2.54 7.22 -5.16
C THR A 549 -3.50 6.05 -5.33
N ASP A 550 -4.60 6.01 -4.56
CA ASP A 550 -5.77 5.18 -4.84
C ASP A 550 -6.90 5.99 -5.47
N LEU A 551 -7.22 7.17 -4.91
CA LEU A 551 -8.32 8.01 -5.36
C LEU A 551 -8.27 8.34 -6.85
N PHE A 552 -7.23 9.04 -7.29
CA PHE A 552 -7.18 9.47 -8.69
C PHE A 552 -7.01 8.30 -9.66
N PRO A 553 -6.15 7.29 -9.41
CA PRO A 553 -6.05 6.13 -10.30
C PRO A 553 -7.34 5.32 -10.42
N ILE A 554 -8.13 5.17 -9.34
CA ILE A 554 -9.43 4.49 -9.41
C ILE A 554 -10.41 5.28 -10.27
N LEU A 555 -10.40 6.61 -10.20
CA LEU A 555 -11.26 7.46 -11.04
C LEU A 555 -10.77 7.54 -12.49
N GLU A 556 -9.45 7.53 -12.71
CA GLU A 556 -8.84 7.68 -14.03
C GLU A 556 -8.78 6.36 -14.82
N LEU A 557 -8.49 5.25 -14.14
CA LEU A 557 -8.13 3.98 -14.75
C LEU A 557 -9.07 2.83 -14.31
N GLY A 558 -9.98 3.09 -13.37
CA GLY A 558 -10.88 2.10 -12.79
C GLY A 558 -10.20 1.18 -11.78
N THR A 559 -8.90 1.38 -11.51
CA THR A 559 -8.07 0.61 -10.58
C THR A 559 -6.77 1.35 -10.26
N SER A 560 -6.27 1.21 -9.03
CA SER A 560 -4.94 1.68 -8.62
C SER A 560 -3.83 0.65 -8.85
N ALA A 561 -4.18 -0.57 -9.30
CA ALA A 561 -3.20 -1.64 -9.53
C ALA A 561 -2.29 -1.42 -10.75
N LYS A 562 -2.67 -0.53 -11.67
CA LYS A 562 -1.96 -0.27 -12.94
C LYS A 562 -1.14 1.01 -12.89
N MET A 563 -0.37 1.18 -11.82
CA MET A 563 0.37 2.41 -11.51
C MET A 563 1.87 2.17 -11.53
N LEU A 564 2.62 3.18 -11.95
CA LEU A 564 4.04 3.26 -11.71
C LEU A 564 4.27 3.66 -10.25
N SER A 565 5.11 2.92 -9.54
CA SER A 565 5.52 3.25 -8.16
C SER A 565 7.03 3.27 -8.06
N VAL A 566 7.61 4.45 -8.31
CA VAL A 566 9.05 4.69 -8.23
C VAL A 566 9.38 5.27 -6.87
N VAL A 567 10.48 4.81 -6.29
CA VAL A 567 11.08 5.34 -5.07
C VAL A 567 12.50 5.76 -5.43
N PRO A 568 12.71 7.04 -5.81
CA PRO A 568 14.05 7.58 -5.96
C PRO A 568 14.75 7.51 -4.60
N LEU A 569 15.77 6.67 -4.50
CA LEU A 569 16.47 6.47 -3.24
C LEU A 569 17.30 7.72 -2.95
N MET A 570 17.34 8.15 -1.70
CA MET A 570 18.02 9.39 -1.30
C MET A 570 19.52 9.38 -1.66
N ALA A 571 20.12 8.20 -1.72
CA ALA A 571 21.51 7.99 -2.13
C ALA A 571 21.76 8.10 -3.65
N GLY A 572 20.72 8.26 -4.46
CA GLY A 572 20.79 8.40 -5.93
C GLY A 572 20.48 7.14 -6.72
N GLY A 573 20.22 6.00 -6.06
CA GLY A 573 19.70 4.80 -6.69
C GLY A 573 18.17 4.87 -6.90
N GLY A 574 17.56 3.74 -7.22
CA GLY A 574 16.10 3.65 -7.36
C GLY A 574 15.55 2.29 -7.00
N LEU A 575 14.34 2.33 -6.47
CA LEU A 575 13.50 1.18 -6.13
C LEU A 575 12.20 1.31 -6.93
N PHE A 576 11.79 0.23 -7.58
CA PHE A 576 10.64 0.19 -8.48
C PHE A 576 9.67 -0.87 -7.98
N GLU A 577 8.60 -0.43 -7.32
CA GLU A 577 7.57 -1.34 -6.81
C GLU A 577 6.61 -1.70 -7.94
N THR A 578 6.43 -3.00 -8.17
CA THR A 578 5.56 -3.52 -9.25
C THR A 578 4.08 -3.51 -8.85
N GLY A 579 3.76 -3.26 -7.58
CA GLY A 579 2.37 -3.17 -7.11
C GLY A 579 2.28 -2.86 -5.62
N ALA A 580 1.15 -2.30 -5.20
CA ALA A 580 0.88 -1.92 -3.81
C ALA A 580 0.11 -3.00 -3.01
N GLY A 581 -0.38 -4.05 -3.68
CA GLY A 581 -1.17 -5.13 -3.06
C GLY A 581 -0.33 -6.21 -2.36
N GLY A 582 -1.01 -7.25 -1.85
CA GLY A 582 -0.37 -8.46 -1.33
C GLY A 582 0.00 -9.48 -2.43
N SER A 583 0.52 -10.65 -2.04
CA SER A 583 1.03 -11.71 -2.93
C SER A 583 -0.02 -12.73 -3.42
N ALA A 584 -1.31 -12.47 -3.15
CA ALA A 584 -2.47 -13.16 -3.71
C ALA A 584 -2.55 -14.70 -3.49
N PRO A 585 -2.77 -15.19 -2.26
CA PRO A 585 -2.83 -16.63 -1.94
C PRO A 585 -3.88 -17.42 -2.76
N LYS A 586 -5.02 -16.79 -3.07
CA LYS A 586 -6.09 -17.41 -3.87
C LYS A 586 -5.68 -17.70 -5.32
N HIS A 587 -4.62 -17.07 -5.82
CA HIS A 587 -4.09 -17.31 -7.17
C HIS A 587 -3.24 -18.59 -7.16
N VAL A 588 -2.42 -18.77 -6.11
CA VAL A 588 -1.66 -20.01 -5.88
C VAL A 588 -2.59 -21.20 -5.76
N GLN A 589 -3.68 -21.08 -4.99
CA GLN A 589 -4.68 -22.14 -4.85
C GLN A 589 -5.29 -22.55 -6.21
N GLN A 590 -5.55 -21.59 -7.10
CA GLN A 590 -6.05 -21.90 -8.44
C GLN A 590 -4.96 -22.57 -9.30
N LEU A 591 -3.71 -22.12 -9.23
CA LEU A 591 -2.61 -22.78 -9.93
C LEU A 591 -2.46 -24.23 -9.46
N VAL A 592 -2.40 -24.48 -8.15
CA VAL A 592 -2.21 -25.84 -7.62
C VAL A 592 -3.39 -26.75 -8.00
N LYS A 593 -4.62 -26.24 -8.00
CA LYS A 593 -5.82 -27.03 -8.27
C LYS A 593 -6.06 -27.26 -9.77
N GLU A 594 -5.84 -26.24 -10.60
CA GLU A 594 -6.31 -26.19 -11.99
C GLU A 594 -5.22 -25.76 -12.97
N ASN A 595 -3.96 -25.65 -12.52
CA ASN A 595 -2.81 -25.19 -13.29
C ASN A 595 -3.10 -23.92 -14.09
N TYR A 596 -3.71 -22.94 -13.43
CA TYR A 596 -4.09 -21.66 -13.99
C TYR A 596 -3.68 -20.52 -13.05
N LEU A 597 -2.76 -19.65 -13.49
CA LEU A 597 -2.33 -18.51 -12.69
C LEU A 597 -2.94 -17.22 -13.24
N ARG A 598 -3.91 -16.65 -12.50
CA ARG A 598 -4.57 -15.38 -12.85
C ARG A 598 -3.87 -14.12 -12.32
N TRP A 599 -2.59 -14.21 -11.98
CA TRP A 599 -1.78 -13.06 -11.56
C TRP A 599 -1.49 -12.16 -12.75
N ASP A 600 -1.79 -10.87 -12.64
CA ASP A 600 -1.51 -9.88 -13.68
C ASP A 600 -0.13 -9.23 -13.44
N SER A 601 0.85 -9.57 -14.28
CA SER A 601 2.23 -9.08 -14.19
C SER A 601 2.43 -7.70 -14.84
N LEU A 602 1.36 -7.01 -15.23
CA LEU A 602 1.42 -5.70 -15.86
C LEU A 602 2.24 -4.67 -15.05
N GLY A 603 2.15 -4.72 -13.72
CA GLY A 603 2.96 -3.85 -12.85
C GLY A 603 4.46 -4.18 -12.87
N GLU A 604 4.84 -5.42 -13.14
CA GLU A 604 6.24 -5.82 -13.36
C GLU A 604 6.76 -5.21 -14.67
N PHE A 605 5.93 -5.18 -15.71
CA PHE A 605 6.28 -4.58 -17.01
C PHE A 605 6.52 -3.07 -16.84
N PHE A 606 5.63 -2.40 -16.10
CA PHE A 606 5.79 -0.97 -15.81
C PHE A 606 7.00 -0.64 -14.96
N ALA A 607 7.35 -1.47 -13.97
CA ALA A 607 8.51 -1.23 -13.13
C ALA A 607 9.85 -1.42 -13.87
N LEU A 608 9.89 -2.31 -14.86
CA LEU A 608 11.07 -2.55 -15.69
C LEU A 608 11.44 -1.33 -16.54
N VAL A 609 10.46 -0.60 -17.08
CA VAL A 609 10.71 0.59 -17.92
C VAL A 609 11.59 1.63 -17.20
N PRO A 610 11.18 2.22 -16.06
CA PRO A 610 12.02 3.21 -15.37
C PRO A 610 13.27 2.58 -14.74
N SER A 611 13.29 1.27 -14.47
CA SER A 611 14.50 0.55 -14.06
C SER A 611 15.56 0.58 -15.16
N PHE A 612 15.17 0.31 -16.42
CA PHE A 612 16.05 0.43 -17.57
C PHE A 612 16.44 1.89 -17.87
N GLU A 613 15.53 2.85 -17.72
CA GLU A 613 15.84 4.29 -17.87
C GLU A 613 16.86 4.78 -16.83
N GLN A 614 16.70 4.37 -15.57
CA GLN A 614 17.66 4.69 -14.52
C GLN A 614 19.00 4.02 -14.81
N TYR A 615 19.01 2.75 -15.23
CA TYR A 615 20.24 2.06 -15.62
C TYR A 615 20.96 2.80 -16.75
N ALA A 616 20.23 3.18 -17.80
CA ALA A 616 20.75 3.94 -18.94
C ALA A 616 21.38 5.25 -18.49
N THR A 617 20.69 5.99 -17.63
CA THR A 617 21.15 7.28 -17.10
C THR A 617 22.39 7.11 -16.20
N ALA A 618 22.38 6.13 -15.30
CA ALA A 618 23.44 5.92 -14.32
C ALA A 618 24.73 5.37 -14.94
N THR A 619 24.64 4.62 -16.04
CA THR A 619 25.79 3.95 -16.67
C THR A 619 26.18 4.55 -18.02
N GLY A 620 25.32 5.38 -18.63
CA GLY A 620 25.48 5.84 -20.02
C GLY A 620 25.09 4.77 -21.06
N ASN A 621 24.40 3.70 -20.67
CA ASN A 621 24.04 2.60 -21.58
C ASN A 621 22.82 2.98 -22.45
N ALA A 622 23.09 3.39 -23.70
CA ALA A 622 22.05 3.73 -24.66
C ALA A 622 21.13 2.55 -25.03
N ARG A 623 21.63 1.31 -25.02
CA ARG A 623 20.81 0.12 -25.33
C ARG A 623 19.77 -0.15 -24.25
N ALA A 624 20.08 0.14 -22.98
CA ALA A 624 19.10 0.08 -21.90
C ALA A 624 17.94 1.07 -22.12
N LYS A 625 18.21 2.25 -22.68
CA LYS A 625 17.14 3.20 -23.07
C LYS A 625 16.25 2.63 -24.19
N VAL A 626 16.85 1.98 -25.19
CA VAL A 626 16.09 1.31 -26.25
C VAL A 626 15.22 0.18 -25.70
N LEU A 627 15.73 -0.61 -24.74
CA LEU A 627 14.93 -1.62 -24.03
C LEU A 627 13.73 -1.01 -23.32
N ALA A 628 13.91 0.12 -22.61
CA ALA A 628 12.83 0.82 -21.93
C ALA A 628 11.74 1.30 -22.92
N ASP A 629 12.15 1.99 -23.99
CA ASP A 629 11.24 2.59 -24.97
C ASP A 629 10.43 1.54 -25.74
N THR A 630 11.09 0.44 -26.09
CA THR A 630 10.43 -0.69 -26.78
C THR A 630 9.51 -1.45 -25.83
N LEU A 631 9.85 -1.59 -24.55
CA LEU A 631 9.00 -2.25 -23.56
C LEU A 631 7.73 -1.45 -23.27
N ASP A 632 7.81 -0.11 -23.17
CA ASP A 632 6.61 0.73 -22.98
C ASP A 632 5.66 0.63 -24.18
N ARG A 633 6.20 0.67 -25.42
CA ARG A 633 5.39 0.45 -26.64
C ARG A 633 4.79 -0.95 -26.70
N ALA A 634 5.56 -1.99 -26.36
CA ALA A 634 5.06 -3.35 -26.30
C ALA A 634 3.95 -3.52 -25.26
N THR A 635 4.06 -2.84 -24.12
CA THR A 635 3.03 -2.84 -23.08
C THR A 635 1.76 -2.12 -23.55
N ALA A 636 1.88 -1.07 -24.36
CA ALA A 636 0.73 -0.43 -24.99
C ALA A 636 0.01 -1.37 -25.97
N THR A 637 0.75 -2.09 -26.83
CA THR A 637 0.18 -3.12 -27.71
C THR A 637 -0.49 -4.23 -26.91
N PHE A 638 0.18 -4.72 -25.85
CA PHE A 638 -0.35 -5.74 -24.94
C PHE A 638 -1.72 -5.37 -24.34
N LEU A 639 -1.88 -4.11 -23.93
CA LEU A 639 -3.14 -3.60 -23.40
C LEU A 639 -4.22 -3.51 -24.48
N ASN A 640 -3.89 -2.97 -25.66
CA ASN A 640 -4.85 -2.82 -26.77
C ASN A 640 -5.35 -4.16 -27.32
N GLU A 641 -4.51 -5.18 -27.29
CA GLU A 641 -4.83 -6.54 -27.74
C GLU A 641 -5.47 -7.41 -26.64
N ASP A 642 -5.78 -6.81 -25.47
CA ASP A 642 -6.40 -7.44 -24.29
C ASP A 642 -5.72 -8.76 -23.88
N LYS A 643 -4.38 -8.74 -23.79
CA LYS A 643 -3.56 -9.94 -23.49
C LYS A 643 -3.28 -10.14 -21.99
N SER A 644 -3.98 -9.41 -21.12
CA SER A 644 -3.97 -9.65 -19.68
C SER A 644 -4.55 -11.04 -19.33
N PRO A 645 -4.12 -11.66 -18.21
CA PRO A 645 -4.66 -12.94 -17.79
C PRO A 645 -6.17 -12.90 -17.58
N THR A 646 -6.90 -13.83 -18.18
CA THR A 646 -8.32 -14.04 -17.88
C THR A 646 -8.46 -14.70 -16.49
N ARG A 647 -9.69 -14.88 -16.01
CA ARG A 647 -9.94 -15.45 -14.66
C ARG A 647 -10.35 -16.93 -14.67
N ARG A 648 -10.38 -17.59 -15.83
CA ARG A 648 -10.90 -18.97 -15.97
C ARG A 648 -10.07 -19.81 -16.93
N VAL A 649 -10.02 -21.11 -16.64
CA VAL A 649 -9.39 -22.13 -17.47
C VAL A 649 -9.88 -22.05 -18.92
N GLY A 650 -8.96 -22.28 -19.86
CA GLY A 650 -9.18 -22.21 -21.31
C GLY A 650 -8.88 -20.83 -21.90
N GLY A 651 -8.66 -19.80 -21.07
CA GLY A 651 -8.16 -18.50 -21.49
C GLY A 651 -6.64 -18.37 -21.34
N ILE A 652 -6.12 -17.22 -21.79
CA ILE A 652 -4.75 -16.78 -21.53
C ILE A 652 -4.60 -16.55 -20.02
N ASP A 653 -3.61 -17.20 -19.39
CA ASP A 653 -3.24 -16.97 -18.00
C ASP A 653 -1.93 -16.15 -17.92
N ASN A 654 -1.34 -16.01 -16.74
CA ASN A 654 -0.09 -15.27 -16.52
C ASN A 654 1.03 -15.66 -17.50
N ARG A 655 1.22 -16.96 -17.77
CA ARG A 655 2.28 -17.43 -18.68
C ARG A 655 2.03 -17.01 -20.12
N GLY A 656 0.78 -17.10 -20.55
CA GLY A 656 0.38 -16.59 -21.87
C GLY A 656 0.57 -15.09 -21.99
N SER A 657 0.29 -14.33 -20.92
CA SER A 657 0.53 -12.89 -20.90
C SER A 657 2.02 -12.54 -21.05
N HIS A 658 2.92 -13.30 -20.41
CA HIS A 658 4.37 -13.13 -20.56
C HIS A 658 4.84 -13.45 -21.98
N PHE A 659 4.28 -14.48 -22.60
CA PHE A 659 4.58 -14.81 -24.00
C PHE A 659 4.17 -13.66 -24.93
N PHE A 660 2.95 -13.13 -24.81
CA PHE A 660 2.50 -12.02 -25.66
C PHE A 660 3.34 -10.76 -25.46
N LEU A 661 3.69 -10.41 -24.22
CA LEU A 661 4.61 -9.30 -23.99
C LEU A 661 5.99 -9.56 -24.61
N SER A 662 6.54 -10.78 -24.44
CA SER A 662 7.82 -11.18 -25.07
C SER A 662 7.78 -11.03 -26.59
N LEU A 663 6.68 -11.47 -27.23
CA LEU A 663 6.45 -11.31 -28.67
C LEU A 663 6.42 -9.83 -29.09
N TYR A 664 5.57 -9.02 -28.46
CA TYR A 664 5.43 -7.60 -28.80
C TYR A 664 6.72 -6.82 -28.55
N TRP A 665 7.45 -7.16 -27.48
CA TRP A 665 8.73 -6.52 -27.17
C TRP A 665 9.81 -6.89 -28.20
N ALA A 666 9.88 -8.14 -28.63
CA ALA A 666 10.78 -8.56 -29.70
C ALA A 666 10.47 -7.83 -31.02
N GLN A 667 9.18 -7.67 -31.35
CA GLN A 667 8.75 -6.93 -32.55
C GLN A 667 9.14 -5.45 -32.48
N GLU A 668 8.93 -4.78 -31.35
CA GLU A 668 9.35 -3.38 -31.17
C GLU A 668 10.87 -3.22 -31.22
N LEU A 669 11.63 -4.16 -30.66
CA LEU A 669 13.09 -4.20 -30.70
C LEU A 669 13.62 -4.45 -32.11
N ALA A 670 12.98 -5.31 -32.90
CA ALA A 670 13.34 -5.58 -34.28
C ALA A 670 13.03 -4.40 -35.23
N ARG A 671 12.02 -3.58 -34.91
CA ARG A 671 11.56 -2.46 -35.74
C ARG A 671 12.24 -1.12 -35.45
N GLN A 672 12.71 -0.90 -34.22
CA GLN A 672 13.33 0.38 -33.84
C GLN A 672 14.59 0.68 -34.66
N THR A 673 14.92 1.96 -34.78
CA THR A 673 16.04 2.45 -35.60
C THR A 673 17.15 3.15 -34.81
N ASP A 674 17.06 3.13 -33.48
CA ASP A 674 18.00 3.80 -32.58
C ASP A 674 19.27 2.96 -32.34
N ASP A 675 19.17 1.62 -32.41
CA ASP A 675 20.31 0.68 -32.37
C ASP A 675 20.13 -0.46 -33.39
N ALA A 676 20.88 -0.41 -34.49
CA ALA A 676 20.77 -1.37 -35.58
C ALA A 676 21.25 -2.79 -35.21
N ASP A 677 22.20 -2.92 -34.30
CA ASP A 677 22.70 -4.24 -33.86
C ASP A 677 21.66 -4.93 -32.98
N LEU A 678 21.02 -4.18 -32.09
CA LEU A 678 19.92 -4.67 -31.27
C LEU A 678 18.73 -5.07 -32.15
N ALA A 679 18.36 -4.26 -33.15
CA ALA A 679 17.32 -4.62 -34.11
C ALA A 679 17.63 -5.93 -34.84
N LYS A 680 18.87 -6.09 -35.31
CA LYS A 680 19.33 -7.31 -35.96
C LYS A 680 19.32 -8.53 -35.04
N ALA A 681 19.68 -8.37 -33.76
CA ALA A 681 19.67 -9.44 -32.78
C ALA A 681 18.24 -9.93 -32.48
N PHE A 682 17.26 -9.02 -32.45
CA PHE A 682 15.86 -9.36 -32.13
C PHE A 682 15.01 -9.75 -33.35
N ALA A 683 15.41 -9.43 -34.58
CA ALA A 683 14.64 -9.78 -35.77
C ALA A 683 14.34 -11.30 -35.92
N PRO A 684 15.32 -12.22 -35.78
CA PRO A 684 15.04 -13.66 -35.86
C PRO A 684 14.13 -14.16 -34.74
N LEU A 685 14.26 -13.58 -33.54
CA LEU A 685 13.40 -13.91 -32.40
C LEU A 685 11.97 -13.48 -32.67
N ALA A 686 11.76 -12.24 -33.12
CA ALA A 686 10.44 -11.70 -33.44
C ALA A 686 9.74 -12.53 -34.53
N GLU A 687 10.45 -12.90 -35.59
CA GLU A 687 9.94 -13.78 -36.65
C GLU A 687 9.57 -15.17 -36.11
N THR A 688 10.43 -15.76 -35.29
CA THR A 688 10.22 -17.13 -34.78
C THR A 688 9.08 -17.18 -33.77
N LEU A 689 8.98 -16.20 -32.85
CA LEU A 689 7.87 -16.09 -31.90
C LEU A 689 6.54 -15.89 -32.64
N ALA A 690 6.50 -15.02 -33.66
CA ALA A 690 5.29 -14.77 -34.45
C ALA A 690 4.87 -16.02 -35.25
N ALA A 691 5.82 -16.72 -35.87
CA ALA A 691 5.55 -17.94 -36.63
C ALA A 691 5.05 -19.10 -35.75
N ASN A 692 5.40 -19.11 -34.46
CA ASN A 692 5.02 -20.14 -33.51
C ASN A 692 3.95 -19.69 -32.50
N GLU A 693 3.29 -18.53 -32.71
CA GLU A 693 2.35 -17.95 -31.75
C GLU A 693 1.27 -18.96 -31.31
N GLN A 694 0.55 -19.53 -32.27
CA GLN A 694 -0.52 -20.49 -31.98
C GLN A 694 0.02 -21.73 -31.27
N LYS A 695 1.17 -22.26 -31.71
CA LYS A 695 1.78 -23.46 -31.12
C LYS A 695 2.14 -23.22 -29.65
N ILE A 696 2.74 -22.08 -29.34
CA ILE A 696 3.11 -21.71 -27.97
C ILE A 696 1.85 -21.53 -27.12
N VAL A 697 0.84 -20.82 -27.62
CA VAL A 697 -0.44 -20.64 -26.91
C VAL A 697 -1.10 -21.99 -26.63
N ASP A 698 -1.13 -22.90 -27.60
CA ASP A 698 -1.69 -24.25 -27.44
C ASP A 698 -0.92 -25.05 -26.37
N GLU A 699 0.41 -24.99 -26.36
CA GLU A 699 1.25 -25.62 -25.33
C GLU A 699 0.94 -25.06 -23.92
N LEU A 700 0.76 -23.74 -23.80
CA LEU A 700 0.44 -23.07 -22.53
C LEU A 700 -0.99 -23.36 -22.05
N ILE A 701 -1.96 -23.51 -22.96
CA ILE A 701 -3.35 -23.86 -22.62
C ILE A 701 -3.48 -25.35 -22.28
N ALA A 702 -2.76 -26.23 -22.98
CA ALA A 702 -2.90 -27.69 -22.84
C ALA A 702 -2.59 -28.24 -21.43
N VAL A 703 -1.81 -27.50 -20.63
CA VAL A 703 -1.48 -27.88 -19.25
C VAL A 703 -2.54 -27.46 -18.23
N GLN A 704 -3.45 -26.55 -18.58
CA GLN A 704 -4.50 -26.04 -17.69
C GLN A 704 -5.56 -27.10 -17.40
N GLY A 705 -6.36 -26.88 -16.36
CA GLY A 705 -7.45 -27.75 -15.93
C GLY A 705 -7.01 -29.01 -15.16
N LYS A 706 -5.71 -29.14 -14.87
CA LYS A 706 -5.12 -30.25 -14.12
C LYS A 706 -4.42 -29.73 -12.87
N PRO A 707 -4.32 -30.50 -11.78
CA PRO A 707 -3.52 -30.10 -10.63
C PRO A 707 -2.05 -29.92 -10.99
N ALA A 708 -1.40 -28.91 -10.41
CA ALA A 708 0.03 -28.65 -10.54
C ALA A 708 0.74 -28.87 -9.20
N ASP A 709 1.88 -29.58 -9.22
CA ASP A 709 2.73 -29.76 -8.05
C ASP A 709 3.91 -28.79 -8.13
N ILE A 710 3.98 -27.88 -7.15
CA ILE A 710 5.05 -26.88 -6.99
C ILE A 710 5.99 -27.22 -5.81
N GLY A 711 5.81 -28.37 -5.16
CA GLY A 711 6.72 -28.90 -4.15
C GLY A 711 6.78 -28.16 -2.81
N GLY A 712 5.84 -27.24 -2.55
CA GLY A 712 5.76 -26.43 -1.32
C GLY A 712 4.77 -25.29 -1.49
N TYR A 713 4.63 -24.44 -0.47
CA TYR A 713 3.82 -23.22 -0.55
C TYR A 713 4.67 -21.97 -0.27
N TYR A 714 5.27 -21.89 0.92
CA TYR A 714 6.16 -20.80 1.30
C TYR A 714 7.58 -21.00 0.76
N GLN A 715 8.02 -22.25 0.63
CA GLN A 715 9.29 -22.62 0.03
C GLN A 715 9.01 -23.55 -1.15
N VAL A 716 8.77 -23.05 -2.36
CA VAL A 716 8.51 -23.94 -3.50
C VAL A 716 9.76 -24.73 -3.91
N ASP A 717 9.58 -25.91 -4.49
CA ASP A 717 10.68 -26.60 -5.16
C ASP A 717 10.96 -25.91 -6.49
N LYS A 718 12.18 -25.40 -6.68
CA LYS A 718 12.54 -24.61 -7.85
C LYS A 718 12.31 -25.37 -9.17
N ALA A 719 12.70 -26.64 -9.25
CA ALA A 719 12.60 -27.41 -10.48
C ALA A 719 11.12 -27.69 -10.85
N LYS A 720 10.30 -28.00 -9.85
CA LYS A 720 8.85 -28.16 -10.03
C LYS A 720 8.17 -26.86 -10.42
N ALA A 721 8.48 -25.76 -9.73
CA ALA A 721 7.95 -24.44 -10.05
C ALA A 721 8.35 -24.01 -11.47
N ASP A 722 9.60 -24.18 -11.88
CA ASP A 722 10.07 -23.90 -13.24
C ASP A 722 9.31 -24.75 -14.27
N ALA A 723 9.12 -26.05 -14.03
CA ALA A 723 8.39 -26.93 -14.93
C ALA A 723 6.91 -26.53 -15.11
N VAL A 724 6.26 -26.11 -14.02
CA VAL A 724 4.87 -25.62 -14.04
C VAL A 724 4.78 -24.26 -14.74
N MET A 725 5.74 -23.37 -14.49
CA MET A 725 5.70 -21.98 -14.96
C MET A 725 6.27 -21.79 -16.37
N ARG A 726 7.00 -22.77 -16.90
CA ARG A 726 7.59 -22.76 -18.24
C ARG A 726 7.26 -24.03 -19.05
N PRO A 727 5.97 -24.36 -19.26
CA PRO A 727 5.59 -25.65 -19.87
C PRO A 727 5.73 -25.67 -21.40
N SER A 728 5.84 -24.51 -22.07
CA SER A 728 6.04 -24.45 -23.53
C SER A 728 7.50 -24.72 -23.90
N ALA A 729 7.76 -25.93 -24.40
CA ALA A 729 9.08 -26.29 -24.91
C ALA A 729 9.49 -25.39 -26.07
N THR A 730 8.54 -25.06 -26.96
CA THR A 730 8.80 -24.20 -28.11
C THR A 730 9.25 -22.81 -27.66
N TRP A 731 8.54 -22.18 -26.72
CA TRP A 731 8.92 -20.85 -26.24
C TRP A 731 10.26 -20.85 -25.50
N ASN A 732 10.52 -21.87 -24.67
CA ASN A 732 11.79 -22.01 -23.97
C ASN A 732 12.99 -22.15 -24.94
N GLU A 733 12.85 -22.95 -25.99
CA GLU A 733 13.90 -23.13 -27.00
C GLU A 733 14.17 -21.85 -27.78
N VAL A 734 13.10 -21.12 -28.15
CA VAL A 734 13.21 -19.83 -28.85
C VAL A 734 13.86 -18.76 -27.96
N LEU A 735 13.53 -18.69 -26.67
CA LEU A 735 14.21 -17.76 -25.74
C LEU A 735 15.69 -18.11 -25.53
N ALA A 736 16.03 -19.40 -25.51
CA ALA A 736 17.41 -19.84 -25.32
C ALA A 736 18.34 -19.41 -26.46
N SER A 737 17.82 -19.08 -27.65
CA SER A 737 18.64 -18.58 -28.76
C SER A 737 19.20 -17.17 -28.55
N LEU A 738 18.72 -16.44 -27.53
CA LEU A 738 19.26 -15.14 -27.10
C LEU A 738 20.34 -15.25 -26.01
N SER A 739 20.50 -16.42 -25.39
CA SER A 739 21.33 -16.60 -24.19
C SER A 739 22.80 -16.88 -24.50
#